data_AF-A0A850PAN2-F1
#
_entry.id   AF-A0A850PAN2-F1
#
_cell.length_a   1.000
_cell.length_b   1.000
_cell.length_c   1.000
_cell.angle_alpha   90.00
_cell.angle_beta   90.00
_cell.angle_gamma   90.00
#
_symmetry.space_group_name_H-M   'P 1'
#
loop_
_entity.id
_entity.type
_entity.pdbx_description
1 polymer ?
#
loop_
_entity_poly.entity_id
_entity_poly.type
_entity_poly.pdbx_seq_one_letter_code
_entity_poly.pdbx_strand_id
1 'polypeptide(L)'
;MTSVVFDNNQQTITLTQAIVFSGSFVSAESSSDMPISMIRTFAFDNVLTSVTLKSQGQLLSVSGNEQLYASLGSMYGGDGYKSFNLPDLTGKVEVGSQSSAYLGQVTGESQTTLTEDQLPPALGGVSQSVDNAQPSLNVNYLIRVTSDSSSPGFVGEVDAFAGSTFSISSGQFLVAAGQLLPIAEYPQLYAVIGTTYGGDGRTTFALPNLTGRSIIGTSSTLKLGSVVGKQAVSLSDANVPVSDGGSGTSFDNRAPGLALNYIICVSGAFPNSGSDSGPVMGEIRAYAGSAASIPQGWVLANGTLLPIAQNQALFALLGTTYGGNGLTNFALPNLSDTVVAGSGGSQSFGKTYGSNTAILSVSDVACFCRGSRIRTTRGDIPVEEIQIGDYIVAFDDDVTNGTIRQVTWVGQSRAIVRAGLPDDEAGYPVRLLKGAIAHNVPYKNMMITSEHCLFLDGRFVPVRMLVNGRSIFFDKSIASYDYYHVETEDHSVIMADGVLTESYLDTGNRLAFDQSGPVVSIGRSRNLTWDDAAAPLDVSRHFVEPLFRSFQSLADRVEHAGRSQAPILTYEDGLRLVTEAGHMLHPIRRAEDRVMFKIPPGVRSVRILSNASRPYDVIGPFVDDRRILGVLVGNIKIFESETTTTLISHLHDTDLPGWNNVENGAMRWTNGSALLPLCSRSVSSTAIMALQIHSAGPYLASDSWSGTVALQVNPDRWDRRTVV
;
A
#
# COMPACT_ATOMS: atom_id res chain seq x y z
N MET A 1 13.70 -14.92 -10.23
CA MET A 1 12.42 -15.10 -9.56
C MET A 1 11.72 -13.79 -9.71
N THR A 2 10.57 -13.80 -10.39
CA THR A 2 9.59 -12.73 -10.22
C THR A 2 9.50 -12.40 -8.73
N SER A 3 9.83 -11.18 -8.33
CA SER A 3 9.85 -10.85 -6.91
C SER A 3 8.41 -10.81 -6.43
N VAL A 4 8.10 -11.66 -5.45
CA VAL A 4 6.78 -11.67 -4.83
C VAL A 4 6.87 -10.87 -3.57
N VAL A 5 6.10 -9.80 -3.51
CA VAL A 5 6.14 -8.82 -2.45
C VAL A 5 4.74 -8.56 -1.92
N PHE A 6 4.66 -7.99 -0.72
CA PHE A 6 3.44 -7.36 -0.25
C PHE A 6 3.77 -6.13 0.61
N ASP A 7 2.85 -5.17 0.61
CA ASP A 7 2.95 -3.97 1.44
C ASP A 7 2.57 -4.32 2.89
N ASN A 8 3.49 -4.14 3.83
CA ASN A 8 3.25 -4.41 5.25
C ASN A 8 2.48 -3.28 5.93
N ASN A 9 2.34 -2.12 5.29
CA ASN A 9 1.67 -0.98 5.91
C ASN A 9 0.19 -1.31 6.09
N GLN A 10 -0.20 -1.54 7.35
CA GLN A 10 -1.61 -1.59 7.71
C GLN A 10 -2.22 -0.19 7.59
N GLN A 11 -3.55 -0.08 7.71
CA GLN A 11 -4.20 1.22 7.60
C GLN A 11 -3.66 2.17 8.68
N THR A 12 -2.96 3.21 8.23
CA THR A 12 -2.16 4.10 9.09
C THR A 12 -2.43 5.56 8.72
N ILE A 13 -2.52 6.45 9.70
CA ILE A 13 -2.55 7.90 9.47
C ILE A 13 -1.27 8.56 9.97
N THR A 14 -0.75 9.49 9.18
CA THR A 14 0.44 10.27 9.55
C THR A 14 0.06 11.48 10.38
N LEU A 15 0.51 11.53 11.64
CA LEU A 15 0.25 12.63 12.57
C LEU A 15 1.55 13.11 13.23
N THR A 16 1.51 14.28 13.84
CA THR A 16 2.70 14.83 14.49
C THR A 16 2.85 14.22 15.87
N GLN A 17 3.98 13.55 16.09
CA GLN A 17 4.37 12.99 17.38
C GLN A 17 5.54 13.79 17.93
N ALA A 18 5.41 14.25 19.17
CA ALA A 18 6.41 15.08 19.82
C ALA A 18 6.68 14.60 21.25
N ILE A 19 7.96 14.52 21.60
CA ILE A 19 8.42 14.15 22.93
C ILE A 19 8.41 15.38 23.83
N VAL A 20 7.93 15.21 25.06
CA VAL A 20 8.00 16.21 26.11
C VAL A 20 9.45 16.30 26.61
N PHE A 21 10.06 17.49 26.45
CA PHE A 21 11.46 17.72 26.81
C PHE A 21 11.63 18.57 28.08
N SER A 22 10.62 19.33 28.46
CA SER A 22 10.58 20.10 29.72
C SER A 22 9.32 19.78 30.49
N GLY A 23 9.44 19.54 31.80
CA GLY A 23 8.33 19.15 32.65
C GLY A 23 8.83 18.45 33.91
N SER A 24 7.94 17.74 34.60
CA SER A 24 8.32 16.89 35.76
C SER A 24 8.56 15.45 35.31
N PHE A 25 9.42 14.72 36.03
CA PHE A 25 9.52 13.27 35.88
C PHE A 25 8.19 12.60 36.25
N VAL A 26 7.91 11.46 35.61
CA VAL A 26 6.83 10.56 36.04
C VAL A 26 7.15 10.15 37.49
N SER A 27 6.34 10.61 38.45
CA SER A 27 6.51 10.25 39.86
C SER A 27 5.17 10.23 40.59
N ALA A 28 5.18 9.77 41.84
CA ALA A 28 4.00 9.78 42.70
C ALA A 28 3.50 11.20 43.05
N GLU A 29 4.39 12.19 43.00
CA GLU A 29 4.12 13.57 43.43
C GLU A 29 4.01 14.56 42.26
N SER A 30 4.16 14.12 41.01
CA SER A 30 4.10 15.01 39.85
C SER A 30 2.66 15.44 39.55
N SER A 31 2.38 16.73 39.55
CA SER A 31 1.11 17.32 39.11
C SER A 31 1.06 17.65 37.60
N SER A 32 2.11 17.31 36.85
CA SER A 32 2.24 17.65 35.43
C SER A 32 1.38 16.74 34.55
N ASP A 33 0.63 17.33 33.62
CA ASP A 33 -0.11 16.57 32.60
C ASP A 33 0.85 15.93 31.59
N MET A 34 1.96 16.60 31.29
CA MET A 34 2.97 16.22 30.33
C MET A 34 4.28 15.86 31.05
N PRO A 35 4.42 14.64 31.58
CA PRO A 35 5.69 14.25 32.18
C PRO A 35 6.76 14.10 31.10
N ILE A 36 8.01 14.34 31.50
CA ILE A 36 9.16 14.26 30.59
C ILE A 36 9.26 12.88 29.93
N SER A 37 9.69 12.84 28.67
CA SER A 37 9.79 11.62 27.84
C SER A 37 8.47 10.97 27.40
N MET A 38 7.33 11.53 27.76
CA MET A 38 6.05 11.14 27.16
C MET A 38 5.98 11.65 25.72
N ILE A 39 5.40 10.86 24.82
CA ILE A 39 5.19 11.22 23.42
C ILE A 39 3.73 11.63 23.27
N ARG A 40 3.51 12.78 22.65
CA ARG A 40 2.20 13.37 22.42
C ARG A 40 1.89 13.44 20.95
N THR A 41 0.65 13.09 20.61
CA THR A 41 0.16 13.08 19.23
C THR A 41 -0.73 14.30 18.99
N PHE A 42 -0.50 15.00 17.88
CA PHE A 42 -1.25 16.19 17.49
C PHE A 42 -1.86 16.02 16.11
N ALA A 43 -3.12 16.46 15.98
CA ALA A 43 -3.85 16.50 14.72
C ALA A 43 -3.43 17.67 13.80
N PHE A 44 -2.39 18.43 14.15
CA PHE A 44 -1.82 19.53 13.36
C PHE A 44 -0.28 19.42 13.33
N ASP A 45 0.37 20.03 12.33
CA ASP A 45 1.80 19.82 12.10
C ASP A 45 2.75 20.71 12.93
N ASN A 46 2.22 21.73 13.60
CA ASN A 46 2.99 22.55 14.53
C ASN A 46 3.17 21.85 15.89
N VAL A 47 4.27 22.14 16.60
CA VAL A 47 4.52 21.63 17.97
C VAL A 47 4.56 22.76 18.98
N LEU A 48 4.32 22.41 20.25
CA LEU A 48 4.46 23.29 21.40
C LEU A 48 5.95 23.46 21.70
N THR A 49 6.62 24.39 21.03
CA THR A 49 8.09 24.51 21.08
C THR A 49 8.65 24.84 22.47
N SER A 50 7.82 25.30 23.40
CA SER A 50 8.22 25.56 24.78
C SER A 50 8.24 24.32 25.68
N VAL A 51 7.61 23.20 25.26
CA VAL A 51 7.41 22.00 26.10
C VAL A 51 7.73 20.68 25.38
N THR A 52 7.55 20.65 24.06
CA THR A 52 7.69 19.47 23.21
C THR A 52 8.67 19.71 22.06
N LEU A 53 9.34 18.65 21.63
CA LEU A 53 10.14 18.59 20.41
C LEU A 53 9.60 17.47 19.52
N LYS A 54 9.52 17.68 18.20
CA LYS A 54 9.10 16.61 17.27
C LYS A 54 9.98 15.37 17.50
N SER A 55 9.41 14.17 17.53
CA SER A 55 10.14 12.92 17.70
C SER A 55 10.73 12.45 16.36
N GLN A 56 11.74 13.16 15.86
CA GLN A 56 12.35 12.96 14.54
C GLN A 56 13.84 12.63 14.62
N GLY A 57 14.28 12.00 15.72
CA GLY A 57 15.66 11.54 15.86
C GLY A 57 16.71 12.62 16.07
N GLN A 58 16.32 13.83 16.49
CA GLN A 58 17.27 14.94 16.66
C GLN A 58 18.34 14.59 17.70
N LEU A 59 19.60 14.92 17.38
CA LEU A 59 20.73 14.84 18.31
C LEU A 59 20.74 16.05 19.23
N LEU A 60 20.68 15.81 20.55
CA LEU A 60 20.72 16.84 21.58
C LEU A 60 22.00 16.75 22.41
N SER A 61 22.43 17.90 22.93
CA SER A 61 23.46 17.97 23.97
C SER A 61 22.88 17.53 25.31
N VAL A 62 23.66 16.74 26.08
CA VAL A 62 23.33 16.41 27.48
C VAL A 62 23.28 17.69 28.32
N SER A 63 24.21 18.61 28.09
CA SER A 63 24.20 19.92 28.75
C SER A 63 22.97 20.72 28.29
N GLY A 64 22.15 21.14 29.26
CA GLY A 64 20.87 21.83 29.04
C GLY A 64 19.67 20.91 28.84
N ASN A 65 19.85 19.58 28.75
CA ASN A 65 18.78 18.59 28.62
C ASN A 65 18.96 17.43 29.61
N GLU A 66 19.56 17.68 30.77
CA GLU A 66 19.99 16.66 31.72
C GLU A 66 18.82 15.81 32.22
N GLN A 67 17.64 16.41 32.39
CA GLN A 67 16.44 15.70 32.84
C GLN A 67 15.93 14.72 31.76
N LEU A 68 15.88 15.15 30.51
CA LEU A 68 15.45 14.29 29.41
C LEU A 68 16.48 13.17 29.18
N TYR A 69 17.77 13.50 29.27
CA TYR A 69 18.85 12.52 29.20
C TYR A 69 18.79 11.50 30.34
N ALA A 70 18.46 11.91 31.57
CA ALA A 70 18.32 10.98 32.68
C ALA A 70 17.22 9.92 32.45
N SER A 71 16.21 10.25 31.65
CA SER A 71 15.11 9.35 31.31
C SER A 71 15.40 8.48 30.07
N LEU A 72 16.01 9.06 29.03
CA LEU A 72 16.27 8.38 27.75
C LEU A 72 17.64 7.68 27.68
N GLY A 73 18.64 8.18 28.40
CA GLY A 73 20.03 7.77 28.24
C GLY A 73 20.48 7.84 26.77
N SER A 74 21.16 6.79 26.30
CA SER A 74 21.57 6.61 24.90
C SER A 74 20.69 5.61 24.13
N MET A 75 19.47 5.32 24.61
CA MET A 75 18.60 4.27 24.03
C MET A 75 18.25 4.49 22.55
N TYR A 76 18.24 5.75 22.10
CA TYR A 76 17.93 6.12 20.70
C TYR A 76 19.19 6.52 19.91
N GLY A 77 20.38 6.31 20.48
CA GLY A 77 21.68 6.69 19.92
C GLY A 77 22.30 7.94 20.56
N GLY A 78 23.33 8.45 19.91
CA GLY A 78 24.25 9.44 20.49
C GLY A 78 25.45 8.79 21.14
N ASP A 79 26.32 9.61 21.72
CA ASP A 79 27.59 9.15 22.26
C ASP A 79 27.51 8.72 23.74
N GLY A 80 26.38 9.00 24.41
CA GLY A 80 26.10 8.60 25.79
C GLY A 80 26.93 9.38 26.83
N TYR A 81 27.61 10.46 26.44
CA TYR A 81 28.40 11.29 27.36
C TYR A 81 28.17 12.79 27.15
N LYS A 82 28.21 13.29 25.90
CA LYS A 82 27.97 14.69 25.54
C LYS A 82 26.66 14.84 24.79
N SER A 83 26.19 13.79 24.13
CA SER A 83 25.03 13.84 23.27
C SER A 83 24.19 12.56 23.31
N PHE A 84 22.90 12.73 23.04
CA PHE A 84 21.92 11.65 22.94
C PHE A 84 20.90 12.00 21.87
N ASN A 85 20.30 10.98 21.25
CA ASN A 85 19.22 11.18 20.28
C ASN A 85 17.84 11.14 20.94
N LEU A 86 16.90 11.87 20.33
CA LEU A 86 15.47 11.69 20.57
C LEU A 86 14.94 10.43 19.84
N PRO A 87 13.76 9.91 20.22
CA PRO A 87 13.08 8.90 19.40
C PRO A 87 12.82 9.42 17.99
N ASP A 88 12.97 8.54 16.99
CA ASP A 88 12.67 8.82 15.59
C ASP A 88 11.42 8.04 15.14
N LEU A 89 10.26 8.68 15.27
CA LEU A 89 8.97 8.16 14.82
C LEU A 89 8.62 8.51 13.38
N THR A 90 9.55 9.12 12.65
CA THR A 90 9.35 9.53 11.26
C THR A 90 8.96 8.34 10.39
N GLY A 91 7.70 8.30 9.92
CA GLY A 91 7.13 7.20 9.14
C GLY A 91 6.95 5.88 9.89
N LYS A 92 7.09 5.87 11.23
CA LYS A 92 7.06 4.66 12.06
C LYS A 92 5.88 4.66 13.02
N VAL A 93 5.35 3.48 13.30
CA VAL A 93 4.31 3.24 14.30
C VAL A 93 4.94 2.91 15.65
N GLU A 94 4.31 3.38 16.73
CA GLU A 94 4.69 3.00 18.08
C GLU A 94 4.25 1.56 18.38
N VAL A 95 5.16 0.74 18.93
CA VAL A 95 4.85 -0.62 19.41
C VAL A 95 5.31 -0.75 20.85
N GLY A 96 4.46 -1.30 21.71
CA GLY A 96 4.81 -1.48 23.12
C GLY A 96 5.96 -2.47 23.27
N SER A 97 6.98 -2.10 24.02
CA SER A 97 8.16 -2.94 24.22
C SER A 97 7.83 -4.16 25.07
N GLN A 98 8.43 -5.30 24.73
CA GLN A 98 8.33 -6.54 25.51
C GLN A 98 9.38 -6.61 26.65
N SER A 99 10.47 -5.85 26.52
CA SER A 99 11.53 -5.78 27.54
C SER A 99 12.31 -4.46 27.45
N SER A 100 12.96 -4.05 28.53
CA SER A 100 13.79 -2.84 28.51
C SER A 100 14.94 -2.89 27.50
N ALA A 101 15.39 -4.08 27.09
CA ALA A 101 16.47 -4.26 26.11
C ALA A 101 16.05 -3.93 24.67
N TYR A 102 14.75 -3.88 24.40
CA TYR A 102 14.20 -3.60 23.05
C TYR A 102 13.69 -2.17 22.89
N LEU A 103 13.76 -1.33 23.94
CA LEU A 103 13.29 0.05 23.88
C LEU A 103 14.17 0.87 22.92
N GLY A 104 13.54 1.65 22.04
CA GLY A 104 14.23 2.43 21.02
C GLY A 104 14.69 1.64 19.79
N GLN A 105 14.51 0.32 19.76
CA GLN A 105 14.77 -0.48 18.57
C GLN A 105 13.74 -0.19 17.49
N VAL A 106 14.22 0.02 16.26
CA VAL A 106 13.39 0.04 15.05
C VAL A 106 13.27 -1.37 14.49
N THR A 107 12.05 -1.77 14.14
CA THR A 107 11.72 -3.09 13.57
C THR A 107 10.73 -2.94 12.43
N GLY A 108 10.53 -4.01 11.67
CA GLY A 108 9.59 -4.03 10.54
C GLY A 108 10.10 -3.27 9.31
N GLU A 109 9.41 -3.48 8.20
CA GLU A 109 9.74 -2.91 6.89
C GLU A 109 8.46 -2.45 6.22
N SER A 110 8.49 -1.46 5.32
CA SER A 110 7.29 -1.00 4.60
C SER A 110 6.76 -2.04 3.62
N GLN A 111 7.63 -2.92 3.13
CA GLN A 111 7.32 -3.92 2.14
C GLN A 111 8.15 -5.16 2.43
N THR A 112 7.56 -6.34 2.29
CA THR A 112 8.29 -7.60 2.42
C THR A 112 8.47 -8.25 1.07
N THR A 113 9.71 -8.63 0.75
CA THR A 113 10.03 -9.54 -0.34
C THR A 113 10.13 -10.96 0.19
N LEU A 114 9.37 -11.88 -0.40
CA LEU A 114 9.32 -13.27 0.05
C LEU A 114 10.56 -14.06 -0.40
N THR A 115 11.11 -14.86 0.51
CA THR A 115 12.11 -15.88 0.19
C THR A 115 11.47 -17.12 -0.43
N GLU A 116 12.26 -18.01 -1.03
CA GLU A 116 11.78 -19.26 -1.64
C GLU A 116 10.93 -20.09 -0.67
N ASP A 117 11.37 -20.25 0.59
CA ASP A 117 10.61 -21.00 1.59
C ASP A 117 9.30 -20.30 2.00
N GLN A 118 9.24 -18.98 1.94
CA GLN A 118 8.05 -18.18 2.32
C GLN A 118 6.99 -18.12 1.21
N LEU A 119 7.35 -18.43 -0.04
CA LEU A 119 6.42 -18.45 -1.15
C LEU A 119 5.31 -19.51 -0.93
N PRO A 120 4.07 -19.24 -1.37
CA PRO A 120 3.04 -20.27 -1.45
C PRO A 120 3.44 -21.44 -2.38
N PRO A 121 2.94 -22.67 -2.16
CA PRO A 121 3.18 -23.83 -3.02
C PRO A 121 2.92 -23.60 -4.50
N ALA A 122 1.88 -22.83 -4.85
CA ALA A 122 1.57 -22.46 -6.24
C ALA A 122 2.70 -21.66 -6.91
N LEU A 123 3.52 -20.97 -6.12
CA LEU A 123 4.70 -20.22 -6.57
C LEU A 123 6.03 -20.97 -6.30
N GLY A 124 5.96 -22.24 -5.88
CA GLY A 124 7.12 -23.11 -5.71
C GLY A 124 7.73 -23.13 -4.30
N GLY A 125 7.12 -22.46 -3.31
CA GLY A 125 7.60 -22.47 -1.92
C GLY A 125 6.87 -23.41 -0.99
N VAL A 126 7.08 -23.23 0.32
CA VAL A 126 6.51 -24.06 1.39
C VAL A 126 5.64 -23.28 2.39
N SER A 127 5.27 -22.04 2.06
CA SER A 127 4.44 -21.16 2.91
C SER A 127 5.03 -20.91 4.30
N GLN A 128 6.35 -20.84 4.43
CA GLN A 128 6.98 -20.44 5.69
C GLN A 128 6.45 -19.08 6.15
N SER A 129 6.22 -18.94 7.45
CA SER A 129 5.71 -17.69 8.03
C SER A 129 6.67 -16.53 7.79
N VAL A 130 6.11 -15.37 7.50
CA VAL A 130 6.82 -14.12 7.23
C VAL A 130 6.38 -13.06 8.24
N ASP A 131 7.31 -12.23 8.71
CA ASP A 131 7.01 -11.11 9.61
C ASP A 131 6.11 -10.09 8.90
N ASN A 132 5.10 -9.60 9.59
CA ASN A 132 4.11 -8.66 9.09
C ASN A 132 4.21 -7.28 9.77
N ALA A 133 5.35 -7.00 10.39
CA ALA A 133 5.60 -5.70 11.01
C ALA A 133 5.90 -4.63 9.95
N GLN A 134 5.09 -3.58 9.92
CA GLN A 134 5.45 -2.31 9.27
C GLN A 134 6.54 -1.57 10.08
N PRO A 135 7.19 -0.53 9.53
CA PRO A 135 8.22 0.21 10.23
C PRO A 135 7.71 0.71 11.58
N SER A 136 8.34 0.25 12.65
CA SER A 136 7.87 0.42 14.02
C SER A 136 9.01 0.79 14.95
N LEU A 137 8.73 1.65 15.93
CA LEU A 137 9.64 2.01 17.00
C LEU A 137 9.11 1.46 18.33
N ASN A 138 9.94 0.70 19.04
CA ASN A 138 9.57 0.18 20.34
C ASN A 138 9.60 1.27 21.42
N VAL A 139 8.46 1.46 22.08
CA VAL A 139 8.24 2.42 23.18
C VAL A 139 7.57 1.73 24.36
N ASN A 140 7.50 2.34 25.53
CA ASN A 140 6.61 1.87 26.58
C ASN A 140 5.22 2.51 26.41
N TYR A 141 4.17 1.81 26.80
CA TYR A 141 2.85 2.43 26.96
C TYR A 141 2.50 2.53 28.44
N LEU A 142 2.15 3.73 28.88
CA LEU A 142 1.73 4.01 30.24
C LEU A 142 0.24 4.33 30.26
N ILE A 143 -0.48 3.81 31.25
CA ILE A 143 -1.87 4.16 31.52
C ILE A 143 -1.97 4.96 32.81
N ARG A 144 -2.71 6.07 32.78
CA ARG A 144 -2.99 6.84 34.01
C ARG A 144 -4.02 6.10 34.86
N VAL A 145 -3.65 5.79 36.10
CA VAL A 145 -4.46 4.97 37.03
C VAL A 145 -5.15 5.78 38.13
N THR A 146 -4.65 6.99 38.41
CA THR A 146 -5.24 7.94 39.35
C THR A 146 -5.11 9.36 38.81
N SER A 147 -6.06 10.22 39.17
CA SER A 147 -5.98 11.67 38.93
C SER A 147 -6.52 12.41 40.14
N ASP A 148 -5.88 13.51 40.52
CA ASP A 148 -6.44 14.46 41.49
C ASP A 148 -7.03 15.69 40.78
N SER A 149 -7.77 16.53 41.51
CA SER A 149 -8.39 17.75 40.96
C SER A 149 -7.40 18.82 40.50
N SER A 150 -6.10 18.64 40.77
CA SER A 150 -5.01 19.50 40.29
C SER A 150 -4.30 18.93 39.06
N SER A 151 -4.58 17.68 38.68
CA SER A 151 -4.00 17.02 37.52
C SER A 151 -4.81 17.36 36.27
N PRO A 152 -4.19 17.89 35.20
CA PRO A 152 -4.91 18.23 33.98
C PRO A 152 -5.24 17.03 33.08
N GLY A 153 -4.69 15.85 33.40
CA GLY A 153 -4.97 14.58 32.70
C GLY A 153 -6.13 13.81 33.32
N PHE A 154 -6.51 12.69 32.70
CA PHE A 154 -7.67 11.89 33.13
C PHE A 154 -7.36 10.40 33.23
N VAL A 155 -8.03 9.73 34.17
CA VAL A 155 -7.86 8.29 34.39
C VAL A 155 -8.27 7.51 33.15
N GLY A 156 -7.43 6.55 32.77
CA GLY A 156 -7.63 5.69 31.59
C GLY A 156 -7.03 6.22 30.28
N GLU A 157 -6.38 7.39 30.29
CA GLU A 157 -5.52 7.79 29.17
C GLU A 157 -4.32 6.84 29.04
N VAL A 158 -3.94 6.55 27.79
CA VAL A 158 -2.81 5.70 27.45
C VAL A 158 -1.90 6.48 26.52
N ASP A 159 -0.64 6.65 26.92
CA ASP A 159 0.34 7.43 26.17
C ASP A 159 1.64 6.65 25.98
N ALA A 160 2.29 6.88 24.85
CA ALA A 160 3.63 6.36 24.60
C ALA A 160 4.66 7.09 25.46
N PHE A 161 5.64 6.32 25.94
CA PHE A 161 6.68 6.77 26.84
C PHE A 161 8.02 6.23 26.35
N ALA A 162 8.92 7.14 26.01
CA ALA A 162 10.22 6.82 25.44
C ALA A 162 11.27 6.44 26.50
N GLY A 163 11.02 6.74 27.78
CA GLY A 163 11.99 6.56 28.86
C GLY A 163 11.98 5.18 29.51
N SER A 164 12.92 4.97 30.43
CA SER A 164 12.98 3.78 31.30
C SER A 164 11.86 3.77 32.34
N THR A 165 11.27 2.60 32.58
CA THR A 165 10.13 2.42 33.51
C THR A 165 10.52 2.03 34.93
N PHE A 166 11.83 1.93 35.22
CA PHE A 166 12.34 1.44 36.52
C PHE A 166 11.84 2.21 37.75
N SER A 167 11.45 3.48 37.56
CA SER A 167 10.99 4.38 38.63
C SER A 167 9.46 4.57 38.69
N ILE A 168 8.68 3.88 37.84
CA ILE A 168 7.23 4.16 37.66
C ILE A 168 6.34 3.32 38.60
N SER A 169 6.91 2.41 39.39
CA SER A 169 6.20 1.37 40.16
C SER A 169 5.28 1.85 41.31
N SER A 170 5.16 3.16 41.55
CA SER A 170 4.32 3.70 42.64
C SER A 170 3.69 5.08 42.32
N GLY A 171 3.39 5.37 41.04
CA GLY A 171 2.93 6.69 40.58
C GLY A 171 1.49 6.78 40.07
N GLN A 172 1.14 7.93 39.48
CA GLN A 172 -0.14 8.16 38.78
C GLN A 172 -0.29 7.32 37.49
N PHE A 173 0.80 6.72 37.02
CA PHE A 173 0.88 5.91 35.82
C PHE A 173 1.40 4.52 36.13
N LEU A 174 0.89 3.53 35.41
CA LEU A 174 1.45 2.18 35.38
C LEU A 174 1.73 1.75 33.94
N VAL A 175 2.66 0.81 33.75
CA VAL A 175 2.89 0.22 32.42
C VAL A 175 1.66 -0.59 32.00
N ALA A 176 1.17 -0.37 30.79
CA ALA A 176 0.04 -1.09 30.21
C ALA A 176 0.47 -2.49 29.71
N ALA A 177 0.82 -3.37 30.64
CA ALA A 177 1.31 -4.73 30.36
C ALA A 177 0.33 -5.85 30.73
N GLY A 178 -0.95 -5.52 30.94
CA GLY A 178 -1.98 -6.52 31.23
C GLY A 178 -2.02 -7.02 32.67
N GLN A 179 -1.30 -6.39 33.61
CA GLN A 179 -1.36 -6.83 35.01
C GLN A 179 -2.78 -6.75 35.60
N LEU A 180 -3.11 -7.72 36.45
CA LEU A 180 -4.30 -7.68 37.30
C LEU A 180 -4.06 -6.73 38.47
N LEU A 181 -5.00 -5.81 38.67
CA LEU A 181 -5.00 -4.82 39.74
C LEU A 181 -6.17 -5.06 40.69
N PRO A 182 -5.98 -4.83 42.01
CA PRO A 182 -7.06 -4.88 42.98
C PRO A 182 -8.00 -3.68 42.84
N ILE A 183 -9.30 -3.93 42.75
CA ILE A 183 -10.34 -2.88 42.64
C ILE A 183 -10.30 -1.93 43.84
N ALA A 184 -9.99 -2.45 45.03
CA ALA A 184 -9.93 -1.67 46.27
C ALA A 184 -8.84 -0.57 46.26
N GLU A 185 -7.78 -0.76 45.48
CA GLU A 185 -6.66 0.19 45.38
C GLU A 185 -6.84 1.19 44.23
N TYR A 186 -7.48 0.77 43.13
CA TYR A 186 -7.69 1.59 41.93
C TYR A 186 -9.17 1.73 41.54
N PRO A 187 -10.05 2.21 42.44
CA PRO A 187 -11.49 2.27 42.18
C PRO A 187 -11.85 3.24 41.04
N GLN A 188 -11.10 4.34 40.88
CA GLN A 188 -11.32 5.31 39.80
C GLN A 188 -11.05 4.69 38.42
N LEU A 189 -9.95 3.94 38.29
CA LEU A 189 -9.63 3.28 37.03
C LEU A 189 -10.61 2.16 36.72
N TYR A 190 -11.00 1.36 37.72
CA TYR A 190 -12.03 0.33 37.54
C TYR A 190 -13.35 0.92 37.05
N ALA A 191 -13.77 2.08 37.56
CA ALA A 191 -14.98 2.75 37.09
C ALA A 191 -14.92 3.15 35.59
N VAL A 192 -13.71 3.38 35.07
CA VAL A 192 -13.48 3.78 33.67
C VAL A 192 -13.35 2.58 32.73
N ILE A 193 -12.54 1.58 33.10
CA ILE A 193 -12.19 0.46 32.20
C ILE A 193 -12.93 -0.85 32.52
N GLY A 194 -13.52 -0.97 33.70
CA GLY A 194 -14.23 -2.16 34.16
C GLY A 194 -13.38 -3.43 34.02
N THR A 195 -14.00 -4.51 33.55
CA THR A 195 -13.32 -5.78 33.24
C THR A 195 -12.98 -5.92 31.75
N THR A 196 -12.94 -4.82 30.99
CA THR A 196 -12.76 -4.84 29.52
C THR A 196 -11.53 -5.63 29.09
N TYR A 197 -10.45 -5.56 29.88
CA TYR A 197 -9.19 -6.24 29.61
C TYR A 197 -8.97 -7.50 30.47
N GLY A 198 -9.95 -7.87 31.31
CA GLY A 198 -9.89 -9.05 32.20
C GLY A 198 -10.16 -8.76 33.67
N GLY A 199 -9.98 -9.78 34.51
CA GLY A 199 -10.28 -9.79 35.95
C GLY A 199 -11.68 -10.32 36.29
N ASP A 200 -11.97 -10.44 37.59
CA ASP A 200 -13.21 -11.03 38.10
C ASP A 200 -14.36 -10.02 38.30
N GLY A 201 -14.07 -8.72 38.21
CA GLY A 201 -15.04 -7.63 38.42
C GLY A 201 -15.56 -7.52 39.86
N ARG A 202 -14.95 -8.24 40.80
CA ARG A 202 -15.33 -8.27 42.23
C ARG A 202 -14.19 -7.82 43.11
N THR A 203 -13.01 -8.38 42.88
CA THR A 203 -11.79 -8.07 43.61
C THR A 203 -10.71 -7.51 42.70
N THR A 204 -10.73 -7.88 41.41
CA THR A 204 -9.68 -7.56 40.43
C THR A 204 -10.25 -7.15 39.08
N PHE A 205 -9.44 -6.38 38.37
CA PHE A 205 -9.60 -6.04 36.94
C PHE A 205 -8.22 -5.99 36.29
N ALA A 206 -8.13 -6.09 34.97
CA ALA A 206 -6.84 -6.03 34.27
C ALA A 206 -6.64 -4.71 33.53
N LEU A 207 -5.38 -4.29 33.39
CA LEU A 207 -4.98 -3.23 32.48
C LEU A 207 -4.98 -3.69 31.02
N PRO A 208 -4.98 -2.76 30.05
CA PRO A 208 -4.63 -3.09 28.67
C PRO A 208 -3.26 -3.78 28.60
N ASN A 209 -3.11 -4.74 27.68
CA ASN A 209 -1.83 -5.37 27.39
C ASN A 209 -1.30 -4.91 26.04
N LEU A 210 -0.42 -3.92 26.05
CA LEU A 210 0.22 -3.37 24.86
C LEU A 210 1.62 -3.91 24.61
N THR A 211 2.09 -4.90 25.38
CA THR A 211 3.39 -5.55 25.12
C THR A 211 3.39 -6.22 23.75
N GLY A 212 4.36 -5.84 22.92
CA GLY A 212 4.48 -6.27 21.53
C GLY A 212 3.33 -5.83 20.62
N ARG A 213 2.55 -4.81 21.00
CA ARG A 213 1.38 -4.36 20.24
C ARG A 213 1.40 -2.86 20.00
N SER A 214 0.88 -2.46 18.84
CA SER A 214 0.47 -1.08 18.58
C SER A 214 -0.93 -0.82 19.16
N ILE A 215 -1.28 0.46 19.30
CA ILE A 215 -2.66 0.86 19.53
C ILE A 215 -3.35 1.01 18.16
N ILE A 216 -4.51 0.37 18.01
CA ILE A 216 -5.37 0.53 16.84
C ILE A 216 -6.71 1.13 17.29
N GLY A 217 -7.25 2.09 16.54
CA GLY A 217 -8.49 2.74 16.94
C GLY A 217 -9.71 1.84 16.78
N THR A 218 -10.60 1.86 17.77
CA THR A 218 -11.89 1.15 17.70
C THR A 218 -12.77 1.62 16.55
N SER A 219 -13.63 0.74 16.06
CA SER A 219 -14.62 1.03 15.02
C SER A 219 -15.96 0.34 15.31
N SER A 220 -16.90 0.40 14.37
CA SER A 220 -18.14 -0.38 14.44
C SER A 220 -17.89 -1.89 14.39
N THR A 221 -16.79 -2.32 13.78
CA THR A 221 -16.38 -3.73 13.65
C THR A 221 -15.31 -4.14 14.65
N LEU A 222 -14.48 -3.19 15.11
CA LEU A 222 -13.40 -3.43 16.06
C LEU A 222 -13.74 -2.89 17.45
N LYS A 223 -14.06 -3.79 18.36
CA LYS A 223 -14.52 -3.45 19.71
C LYS A 223 -13.36 -3.10 20.63
N LEU A 224 -13.59 -2.19 21.58
CA LEU A 224 -12.65 -1.87 22.64
C LEU A 224 -12.13 -3.13 23.35
N GLY A 225 -10.82 -3.23 23.53
CA GLY A 225 -10.16 -4.35 24.19
C GLY A 225 -9.91 -5.58 23.31
N SER A 226 -10.38 -5.61 22.06
CA SER A 226 -10.05 -6.71 21.15
C SER A 226 -8.60 -6.64 20.67
N VAL A 227 -7.93 -7.80 20.66
CA VAL A 227 -6.61 -7.96 20.03
C VAL A 227 -6.81 -8.39 18.58
N VAL A 228 -6.10 -7.75 17.66
CA VAL A 228 -6.12 -8.05 16.22
C VAL A 228 -4.71 -8.17 15.66
N GLY A 229 -4.64 -8.63 14.40
CA GLY A 229 -3.39 -8.80 13.69
C GLY A 229 -2.54 -9.95 14.19
N LYS A 230 -1.44 -10.20 13.48
CA LYS A 230 -0.47 -11.26 13.79
C LYS A 230 0.93 -10.75 13.55
N GLN A 231 1.89 -11.21 14.37
CA GLN A 231 3.30 -10.88 14.20
C GLN A 231 3.83 -11.48 12.90
N ALA A 232 3.43 -12.71 12.59
CA ALA A 232 3.79 -13.38 11.37
C ALA A 232 2.54 -13.91 10.66
N VAL A 233 2.54 -13.83 9.34
CA VAL A 233 1.51 -14.37 8.46
C VAL A 233 2.06 -15.55 7.67
N SER A 234 1.22 -16.54 7.40
CA SER A 234 1.55 -17.62 6.46
C SER A 234 0.68 -17.43 5.23
N LEU A 235 1.34 -17.31 4.09
CA LEU A 235 0.70 -17.05 2.82
C LEU A 235 0.31 -18.38 2.17
N SER A 236 -0.86 -18.42 1.56
CA SER A 236 -1.37 -19.61 0.88
C SER A 236 -1.58 -19.34 -0.60
N ASP A 237 -1.82 -20.40 -1.38
CA ASP A 237 -2.17 -20.28 -2.80
C ASP A 237 -3.41 -19.41 -3.02
N ALA A 238 -4.27 -19.25 -1.99
CA ALA A 238 -5.40 -18.35 -2.08
C ALA A 238 -4.96 -16.89 -2.23
N ASN A 239 -3.83 -16.51 -1.63
CA ASN A 239 -3.29 -15.13 -1.59
C ASN A 239 -2.50 -14.73 -2.83
N VAL A 240 -2.13 -15.70 -3.66
CA VAL A 240 -1.50 -15.49 -4.95
C VAL A 240 -2.54 -14.85 -5.89
N PRO A 241 -2.18 -13.82 -6.68
CA PRO A 241 -3.10 -13.21 -7.63
C PRO A 241 -3.74 -14.23 -8.57
N VAL A 242 -4.94 -13.91 -9.05
CA VAL A 242 -5.64 -14.76 -10.03
C VAL A 242 -4.82 -14.90 -11.31
N SER A 243 -4.16 -13.81 -11.70
CA SER A 243 -3.19 -13.79 -12.79
C SER A 243 -1.96 -14.65 -12.52
N ASP A 244 -1.81 -15.28 -11.37
CA ASP A 244 -0.61 -16.05 -11.01
C ASP A 244 -0.96 -17.48 -10.57
N GLY A 245 -2.20 -17.92 -10.82
CA GLY A 245 -2.69 -19.27 -10.49
C GLY A 245 -3.29 -19.42 -9.09
N GLY A 246 -3.47 -18.31 -8.36
CA GLY A 246 -4.17 -18.28 -7.08
C GLY A 246 -5.60 -17.77 -7.17
N SER A 247 -6.21 -17.45 -6.01
CA SER A 247 -7.56 -16.86 -5.96
C SER A 247 -7.57 -15.34 -5.77
N GLY A 248 -6.41 -14.70 -5.63
CA GLY A 248 -6.26 -13.26 -5.39
C GLY A 248 -6.91 -12.78 -4.10
N THR A 249 -7.14 -13.66 -3.12
CA THR A 249 -7.80 -13.29 -1.87
C THR A 249 -6.81 -12.53 -0.99
N SER A 250 -7.21 -11.36 -0.53
CA SER A 250 -6.41 -10.62 0.42
C SER A 250 -6.29 -11.36 1.76
N PHE A 251 -5.22 -11.12 2.48
CA PHE A 251 -5.02 -11.58 3.86
C PHE A 251 -4.98 -10.40 4.82
N ASP A 252 -5.21 -10.67 6.11
CA ASP A 252 -5.12 -9.66 7.17
C ASP A 252 -3.67 -9.16 7.29
N ASN A 253 -3.49 -7.87 7.01
CA ASN A 253 -2.18 -7.20 6.99
C ASN A 253 -1.90 -6.47 8.31
N ARG A 254 -2.75 -6.61 9.31
CA ARG A 254 -2.52 -5.94 10.60
C ARG A 254 -1.41 -6.65 11.37
N ALA A 255 -0.43 -5.86 11.82
CA ALA A 255 0.48 -6.26 12.87
C ALA A 255 -0.28 -6.40 14.21
N PRO A 256 0.28 -7.04 15.26
CA PRO A 256 -0.38 -7.16 16.55
C PRO A 256 -0.82 -5.80 17.08
N GLY A 257 -2.12 -5.63 17.28
CA GLY A 257 -2.74 -4.39 17.74
C GLY A 257 -3.74 -4.64 18.86
N LEU A 258 -3.85 -3.71 19.80
CA LEU A 258 -4.93 -3.68 20.79
C LEU A 258 -5.87 -2.51 20.50
N ALA A 259 -7.16 -2.81 20.38
CA ALA A 259 -8.17 -1.81 20.08
C ALA A 259 -8.45 -0.90 21.28
N LEU A 260 -8.11 0.39 21.17
CA LEU A 260 -8.44 1.45 22.12
C LEU A 260 -9.21 2.59 21.44
N ASN A 261 -9.93 3.41 22.20
CA ASN A 261 -10.54 4.61 21.64
C ASN A 261 -9.46 5.66 21.39
N TYR A 262 -9.41 6.28 20.21
CA TYR A 262 -8.69 7.53 20.03
C TYR A 262 -9.64 8.71 20.25
N ILE A 263 -9.24 9.64 21.11
CA ILE A 263 -9.99 10.85 21.42
C ILE A 263 -9.16 12.09 21.13
N ILE A 264 -9.84 13.17 20.72
CA ILE A 264 -9.23 14.45 20.39
C ILE A 264 -9.78 15.55 21.30
N CYS A 265 -8.89 16.41 21.79
CA CYS A 265 -9.24 17.55 22.63
C CYS A 265 -9.89 18.65 21.79
N VAL A 266 -11.15 18.96 22.08
CA VAL A 266 -11.93 20.02 21.43
C VAL A 266 -12.11 21.25 22.32
N SER A 267 -11.76 21.13 23.61
CA SER A 267 -11.82 22.20 24.60
C SER A 267 -10.58 22.15 25.48
N GLY A 268 -9.50 22.78 25.01
CA GLY A 268 -8.20 22.84 25.70
C GLY A 268 -7.46 24.15 25.42
N ALA A 269 -6.23 24.26 25.88
CA ALA A 269 -5.39 25.43 25.63
C ALA A 269 -5.04 25.53 24.14
N PHE A 270 -5.09 26.73 23.57
CA PHE A 270 -4.64 26.94 22.19
C PHE A 270 -3.11 26.80 22.15
N PRO A 271 -2.53 26.05 21.20
CA PRO A 271 -1.17 25.53 21.31
C PRO A 271 -0.07 26.59 21.55
N ASN A 272 -0.24 27.84 21.11
CA ASN A 272 0.78 28.87 21.30
C ASN A 272 0.78 29.53 22.69
N SER A 273 -0.09 29.15 23.62
CA SER A 273 -0.10 29.72 24.99
C SER A 273 0.80 28.97 25.99
N GLY A 274 1.47 27.87 25.58
CA GLY A 274 2.59 27.26 26.29
C GLY A 274 2.36 27.00 27.79
N SER A 275 1.40 26.15 28.15
CA SER A 275 1.18 25.77 29.55
C SER A 275 1.29 24.27 29.75
N ASP A 276 2.18 23.84 30.65
CA ASP A 276 2.31 22.46 31.16
C ASP A 276 1.11 22.01 32.02
N SER A 277 0.08 22.86 32.11
CA SER A 277 -1.00 22.81 33.10
C SER A 277 -2.36 22.37 32.51
N GLY A 278 -2.42 21.84 31.29
CA GLY A 278 -3.69 21.54 30.63
C GLY A 278 -3.58 20.80 29.29
N PRO A 279 -4.63 20.06 28.90
CA PRO A 279 -4.68 19.42 27.59
C PRO A 279 -4.70 20.47 26.47
N VAL A 280 -4.03 20.15 25.37
CA VAL A 280 -3.86 21.08 24.25
C VAL A 280 -4.94 20.82 23.21
N MET A 281 -5.55 21.89 22.71
CA MET A 281 -6.58 21.77 21.67
C MET A 281 -5.98 21.11 20.42
N GLY A 282 -6.65 20.07 19.90
CA GLY A 282 -6.19 19.26 18.77
C GLY A 282 -5.19 18.15 19.13
N GLU A 283 -4.84 17.99 20.41
CA GLU A 283 -4.10 16.82 20.91
C GLU A 283 -4.97 15.56 20.81
N ILE A 284 -4.35 14.45 20.44
CA ILE A 284 -4.96 13.12 20.37
C ILE A 284 -4.35 12.25 21.48
N ARG A 285 -5.21 11.56 22.23
CA ARG A 285 -4.82 10.54 23.21
C ARG A 285 -5.51 9.22 22.89
N ALA A 286 -4.83 8.12 23.19
CA ALA A 286 -5.51 6.83 23.30
C ALA A 286 -6.21 6.74 24.66
N TYR A 287 -7.36 6.08 24.68
CA TYR A 287 -8.23 5.99 25.84
C TYR A 287 -8.74 4.57 26.02
N ALA A 288 -8.45 3.99 27.18
CA ALA A 288 -8.79 2.62 27.51
C ALA A 288 -10.24 2.45 27.99
N GLY A 289 -10.91 3.55 28.36
CA GLY A 289 -12.30 3.55 28.79
C GLY A 289 -13.28 3.49 27.63
N SER A 290 -14.56 3.28 27.95
CA SER A 290 -15.64 3.24 26.96
C SER A 290 -15.95 4.61 26.36
N ALA A 291 -16.59 4.66 25.19
CA ALA A 291 -17.05 5.92 24.60
C ALA A 291 -18.01 6.71 25.51
N ALA A 292 -18.73 6.03 26.43
CA ALA A 292 -19.65 6.65 27.37
C ALA A 292 -18.94 7.36 28.54
N SER A 293 -17.66 7.06 28.79
CA SER A 293 -16.86 7.64 29.87
C SER A 293 -15.84 8.67 29.38
N ILE A 294 -15.88 9.05 28.10
CA ILE A 294 -14.98 10.05 27.53
C ILE A 294 -15.07 11.36 28.36
N PRO A 295 -13.94 11.91 28.81
CA PRO A 295 -13.92 13.12 29.62
C PRO A 295 -14.53 14.33 28.89
N GLN A 296 -15.08 15.27 29.65
CA GLN A 296 -15.56 16.54 29.10
C GLN A 296 -14.43 17.27 28.37
N GLY A 297 -14.75 17.85 27.21
CA GLY A 297 -13.78 18.56 26.37
C GLY A 297 -13.01 17.67 25.40
N TRP A 298 -13.29 16.36 25.40
CA TRP A 298 -12.77 15.38 24.46
C TRP A 298 -13.90 14.70 23.68
N VAL A 299 -13.62 14.30 22.45
CA VAL A 299 -14.55 13.55 21.60
C VAL A 299 -13.79 12.47 20.83
N LEU A 300 -14.49 11.47 20.29
CA LEU A 300 -13.86 10.45 19.43
C LEU A 300 -13.24 11.08 18.18
N ALA A 301 -12.01 10.67 17.86
CA ALA A 301 -11.33 11.00 16.63
C ALA A 301 -11.73 10.00 15.52
N ASN A 302 -12.99 10.08 15.08
CA ASN A 302 -13.62 9.11 14.17
C ASN A 302 -14.07 9.73 12.83
N GLY A 303 -13.50 10.87 12.43
CA GLY A 303 -13.87 11.54 11.18
C GLY A 303 -15.12 12.42 11.25
N THR A 304 -15.69 12.64 12.44
CA THR A 304 -16.91 13.46 12.59
C THR A 304 -16.73 14.87 12.01
N LEU A 305 -17.73 15.34 11.25
CA LEU A 305 -17.82 16.73 10.78
C LEU A 305 -18.33 17.63 11.91
N LEU A 306 -17.57 18.69 12.20
CA LEU A 306 -17.92 19.70 13.20
C LEU A 306 -18.28 21.04 12.53
N PRO A 307 -19.28 21.78 13.07
CA PRO A 307 -19.60 23.11 12.59
C PRO A 307 -18.50 24.10 12.97
N ILE A 308 -18.01 24.88 11.99
CA ILE A 308 -16.96 25.89 12.20
C ILE A 308 -17.44 26.96 13.20
N ALA A 309 -18.71 27.37 13.11
CA ALA A 309 -19.29 28.41 13.96
C ALA A 309 -19.15 28.15 15.47
N GLN A 310 -19.06 26.89 15.89
CA GLN A 310 -18.95 26.48 17.29
C GLN A 310 -17.52 26.04 17.68
N ASN A 311 -16.63 25.87 16.69
CA ASN A 311 -15.31 25.25 16.87
C ASN A 311 -14.21 26.05 16.15
N GLN A 312 -14.29 27.38 16.18
CA GLN A 312 -13.40 28.27 15.41
C GLN A 312 -11.93 28.06 15.73
N ALA A 313 -11.59 27.88 17.01
CA ALA A 313 -10.20 27.67 17.45
C ALA A 313 -9.63 26.33 16.96
N LEU A 314 -10.41 25.25 17.05
CA LEU A 314 -9.98 23.94 16.53
C LEU A 314 -9.88 23.96 15.00
N PHE A 315 -10.81 24.62 14.31
CA PHE A 315 -10.74 24.82 12.87
C PHE A 315 -9.49 25.60 12.45
N ALA A 316 -9.09 26.62 13.21
CA ALA A 316 -7.85 27.37 12.93
C ALA A 316 -6.59 26.49 12.98
N LEU A 317 -6.64 25.36 13.70
CA LEU A 317 -5.54 24.38 13.76
C LEU A 317 -5.64 23.32 12.66
N LEU A 318 -6.82 22.72 12.49
CA LEU A 318 -6.98 21.55 11.60
C LEU A 318 -7.27 21.95 10.15
N GLY A 319 -7.85 23.13 9.93
CA GLY A 319 -8.38 23.55 8.64
C GLY A 319 -9.31 22.50 8.04
N THR A 320 -9.12 22.17 6.77
CA THR A 320 -9.82 21.09 6.06
C THR A 320 -8.91 19.86 5.85
N THR A 321 -7.84 19.70 6.63
CA THR A 321 -6.84 18.63 6.48
C THR A 321 -7.50 17.24 6.38
N TYR A 322 -8.52 16.99 7.21
CA TYR A 322 -9.25 15.73 7.28
C TYR A 322 -10.59 15.74 6.52
N GLY A 323 -10.91 16.84 5.82
CA GLY A 323 -12.14 17.03 5.05
C GLY A 323 -13.07 18.13 5.58
N GLY A 324 -14.30 18.14 5.06
CA GLY A 324 -15.26 19.22 5.22
C GLY A 324 -15.14 20.32 4.16
N ASN A 325 -16.06 21.27 4.17
CA ASN A 325 -16.15 22.29 3.11
C ASN A 325 -15.37 23.58 3.41
N GLY A 326 -14.81 23.74 4.61
CA GLY A 326 -14.02 24.91 5.01
C GLY A 326 -14.82 26.22 5.14
N LEU A 327 -16.14 26.18 4.93
CA LEU A 327 -17.03 27.34 5.01
C LEU A 327 -17.98 27.22 6.20
N THR A 328 -18.62 26.07 6.35
CA THR A 328 -19.57 25.78 7.44
C THR A 328 -19.09 24.66 8.34
N ASN A 329 -18.26 23.75 7.83
CA ASN A 329 -17.77 22.59 8.58
C ASN A 329 -16.34 22.18 8.20
N PHE A 330 -15.74 21.39 9.08
CA PHE A 330 -14.47 20.69 8.90
C PHE A 330 -14.56 19.32 9.58
N ALA A 331 -13.68 18.38 9.20
CA ALA A 331 -13.65 17.05 9.80
C ALA A 331 -12.54 16.91 10.85
N LEU A 332 -12.80 16.06 11.85
CA LEU A 332 -11.77 15.49 12.72
C LEU A 332 -10.97 14.41 11.99
N PRO A 333 -9.76 14.03 12.45
CA PRO A 333 -9.10 12.83 11.96
C PRO A 333 -9.98 11.59 12.17
N ASN A 334 -9.91 10.63 11.23
CA ASN A 334 -10.56 9.33 11.36
C ASN A 334 -9.54 8.27 11.75
N LEU A 335 -9.54 7.87 13.01
CA LEU A 335 -8.66 6.85 13.57
C LEU A 335 -9.34 5.49 13.71
N SER A 336 -10.55 5.30 13.17
CA SER A 336 -11.26 4.02 13.23
C SER A 336 -10.51 2.96 12.44
N ASP A 337 -10.25 1.78 13.03
CA ASP A 337 -9.45 0.70 12.42
C ASP A 337 -8.08 1.16 11.89
N THR A 338 -7.51 2.21 12.49
CA THR A 338 -6.30 2.87 11.99
C THR A 338 -5.26 3.00 13.10
N VAL A 339 -3.98 2.80 12.75
CA VAL A 339 -2.83 3.08 13.63
C VAL A 339 -2.21 4.45 13.31
N VAL A 340 -1.42 5.00 14.23
CA VAL A 340 -0.76 6.30 14.06
C VAL A 340 0.73 6.12 13.78
N ALA A 341 1.23 6.82 12.75
CA ALA A 341 2.65 6.95 12.48
C ALA A 341 3.10 8.42 12.57
N GLY A 342 4.36 8.63 12.95
CA GLY A 342 4.94 9.96 13.08
C GLY A 342 5.19 10.66 11.74
N SER A 343 4.94 11.97 11.70
CA SER A 343 5.15 12.82 10.52
C SER A 343 6.62 13.14 10.23
N GLY A 344 6.89 13.56 9.00
CA GLY A 344 8.23 13.94 8.52
C GLY A 344 8.90 12.93 7.58
N GLY A 345 8.25 11.79 7.32
CA GLY A 345 8.73 10.79 6.36
C GLY A 345 8.20 11.04 4.95
N SER A 346 8.26 10.02 4.09
CA SER A 346 7.72 10.09 2.72
C SER A 346 6.19 10.28 2.68
N GLN A 347 5.49 9.96 3.78
CA GLN A 347 4.04 10.09 3.89
C GLN A 347 3.65 11.52 4.30
N SER A 348 2.68 12.08 3.58
CA SER A 348 2.17 13.43 3.84
C SER A 348 1.39 13.49 5.15
N PHE A 349 1.60 14.56 5.91
CA PHE A 349 0.87 14.84 7.15
C PHE A 349 -0.66 14.80 6.93
N GLY A 350 -1.38 14.20 7.88
CA GLY A 350 -2.85 14.11 7.90
C GLY A 350 -3.45 13.15 6.87
N LYS A 351 -2.62 12.41 6.12
CA LYS A 351 -3.07 11.42 5.15
C LYS A 351 -3.07 10.01 5.74
N THR A 352 -4.10 9.26 5.36
CA THR A 352 -4.18 7.81 5.59
C THR A 352 -3.52 7.09 4.42
N TYR A 353 -2.73 6.07 4.73
CA TYR A 353 -2.06 5.18 3.78
C TYR A 353 -2.11 3.73 4.30
N GLY A 354 -1.61 2.81 3.48
CA GLY A 354 -1.64 1.38 3.80
C GLY A 354 -3.06 0.80 3.79
N SER A 355 -3.15 -0.50 4.09
CA SER A 355 -4.41 -1.22 4.12
C SER A 355 -4.36 -2.33 5.16
N ASN A 356 -5.46 -2.51 5.89
CA ASN A 356 -5.62 -3.63 6.83
C ASN A 356 -5.70 -5.00 6.14
N THR A 357 -5.76 -5.04 4.82
CA THR A 357 -5.61 -6.27 4.05
C THR A 357 -4.61 -6.10 2.91
N ALA A 358 -3.77 -7.10 2.68
CA ALA A 358 -2.77 -7.09 1.63
C ALA A 358 -3.02 -8.21 0.61
N ILE A 359 -2.53 -8.00 -0.61
CA ILE A 359 -2.50 -8.99 -1.69
C ILE A 359 -1.03 -9.12 -2.10
N LEU A 360 -0.61 -10.33 -2.47
CA LEU A 360 0.72 -10.52 -3.04
C LEU A 360 0.80 -9.82 -4.40
N SER A 361 1.84 -9.05 -4.64
CA SER A 361 2.17 -8.56 -5.96
C SER A 361 3.38 -9.29 -6.50
N VAL A 362 3.29 -9.74 -7.73
CA VAL A 362 4.37 -10.39 -8.45
C VAL A 362 4.94 -9.34 -9.41
N SER A 363 6.17 -8.90 -9.17
CA SER A 363 6.83 -7.93 -10.02
C SER A 363 7.57 -8.63 -11.16
N ASP A 364 7.19 -8.30 -12.39
CA ASP A 364 7.94 -8.61 -13.60
C ASP A 364 9.06 -7.57 -13.75
N VAL A 365 10.28 -7.95 -13.37
CA VAL A 365 11.44 -7.04 -13.41
C VAL A 365 12.18 -7.16 -14.76
N ALA A 366 12.75 -6.06 -15.23
CA ALA A 366 13.51 -5.94 -16.49
C ALA A 366 14.91 -6.59 -16.41
N CYS A 367 15.15 -7.73 -17.07
CA CYS A 367 16.40 -8.51 -16.90
C CYS A 367 16.98 -9.05 -18.22
N PHE A 368 18.30 -9.32 -18.23
CA PHE A 368 19.01 -10.03 -19.29
C PHE A 368 18.99 -11.54 -19.06
N CYS A 369 18.71 -12.35 -20.08
CA CYS A 369 18.85 -13.80 -19.93
C CYS A 369 20.32 -14.23 -20.02
N ARG A 370 20.64 -15.38 -19.42
CA ARG A 370 21.98 -15.98 -19.51
C ARG A 370 22.50 -16.04 -20.95
N GLY A 371 23.76 -15.67 -21.15
CA GLY A 371 24.42 -15.66 -22.45
C GLY A 371 24.19 -14.38 -23.27
N SER A 372 23.41 -13.41 -22.79
CA SER A 372 23.41 -12.05 -23.31
C SER A 372 24.80 -11.43 -23.19
N ARG A 373 25.27 -10.75 -24.23
CA ARG A 373 26.62 -10.17 -24.29
C ARG A 373 26.58 -8.66 -24.06
N ILE A 374 27.13 -8.18 -22.95
CA ILE A 374 27.16 -6.75 -22.60
C ILE A 374 28.47 -6.11 -23.08
N ARG A 375 28.39 -4.93 -23.67
CA ARG A 375 29.54 -4.15 -24.13
C ARG A 375 30.33 -3.60 -22.94
N THR A 376 31.59 -4.01 -22.83
CA THR A 376 32.55 -3.51 -21.83
C THR A 376 33.77 -2.89 -22.49
N THR A 377 34.63 -2.28 -21.69
CA THR A 377 35.96 -1.83 -22.13
C THR A 377 36.87 -2.96 -22.61
N ARG A 378 36.54 -4.23 -22.29
CA ARG A 378 37.24 -5.43 -22.73
C ARG A 378 36.56 -6.13 -23.92
N GLY A 379 35.50 -5.53 -24.47
CA GLY A 379 34.64 -6.13 -25.50
C GLY A 379 33.35 -6.70 -24.94
N ASP A 380 32.68 -7.52 -25.75
CA ASP A 380 31.36 -8.10 -25.45
C ASP A 380 31.49 -9.36 -24.58
N ILE A 381 31.21 -9.23 -23.28
CA ILE A 381 31.30 -10.34 -22.31
C ILE A 381 29.92 -10.87 -21.93
N PRO A 382 29.76 -12.17 -21.61
CA PRO A 382 28.51 -12.71 -21.11
C PRO A 382 28.05 -12.00 -19.83
N VAL A 383 26.74 -11.75 -19.71
CA VAL A 383 26.17 -11.05 -18.55
C VAL A 383 26.44 -11.80 -17.24
N GLU A 384 26.49 -13.13 -17.28
CA GLU A 384 26.83 -13.97 -16.12
C GLU A 384 28.30 -13.87 -15.66
N GLU A 385 29.16 -13.20 -16.41
CA GLU A 385 30.58 -12.99 -16.06
C GLU A 385 30.85 -11.56 -15.52
N ILE A 386 29.87 -10.67 -15.54
CA ILE A 386 30.01 -9.29 -15.07
C ILE A 386 30.04 -9.27 -13.54
N GLN A 387 30.99 -8.53 -12.96
CA GLN A 387 31.13 -8.40 -11.52
C GLN A 387 31.04 -6.95 -11.07
N ILE A 388 30.69 -6.74 -9.79
CA ILE A 388 30.75 -5.42 -9.16
C ILE A 388 32.17 -4.88 -9.29
N GLY A 389 32.28 -3.63 -9.74
CA GLY A 389 33.54 -2.95 -10.01
C GLY A 389 34.03 -3.06 -11.44
N ASP A 390 33.43 -3.91 -12.29
CA ASP A 390 33.71 -3.92 -13.73
C ASP A 390 33.30 -2.59 -14.38
N TYR A 391 33.89 -2.31 -15.55
CA TYR A 391 33.61 -1.10 -16.33
C TYR A 391 32.88 -1.44 -17.63
N ILE A 392 31.67 -0.93 -17.78
CA ILE A 392 30.84 -1.08 -18.99
C ILE A 392 30.82 0.20 -19.81
N VAL A 393 30.41 0.11 -21.08
CA VAL A 393 30.21 1.28 -21.94
C VAL A 393 28.74 1.68 -21.90
N ALA A 394 28.47 2.87 -21.38
CA ALA A 394 27.15 3.52 -21.41
C ALA A 394 27.04 4.46 -22.62
N PHE A 395 25.84 4.73 -23.08
CA PHE A 395 25.53 5.49 -24.30
C PHE A 395 24.52 6.62 -24.02
N ASP A 396 24.54 7.15 -22.79
CA ASP A 396 23.56 8.13 -22.28
C ASP A 396 23.49 9.40 -23.16
N ASP A 397 24.65 9.99 -23.47
CA ASP A 397 24.74 11.28 -24.20
C ASP A 397 25.28 11.15 -25.64
N ASP A 398 26.20 10.21 -25.87
CA ASP A 398 26.81 9.94 -27.18
C ASP A 398 26.69 8.47 -27.53
N VAL A 399 25.66 8.17 -28.34
CA VAL A 399 25.38 6.83 -28.88
C VAL A 399 26.47 6.30 -29.81
N THR A 400 27.45 7.13 -30.20
CA THR A 400 28.53 6.77 -31.13
C THR A 400 29.76 6.27 -30.39
N ASN A 401 30.24 7.02 -29.39
CA ASN A 401 31.49 6.69 -28.68
C ASN A 401 31.26 6.06 -27.31
N GLY A 402 30.13 6.37 -26.66
CA GLY A 402 29.83 5.95 -25.30
C GLY A 402 30.76 6.53 -24.23
N THR A 403 30.35 6.44 -22.98
CA THR A 403 31.11 6.80 -21.78
C THR A 403 31.34 5.57 -20.92
N ILE A 404 32.43 5.55 -20.15
CA ILE A 404 32.73 4.42 -19.27
C ILE A 404 32.01 4.63 -17.94
N ARG A 405 31.25 3.63 -17.49
CA ARG A 405 30.56 3.61 -16.20
C ARG A 405 30.99 2.40 -15.39
N GLN A 406 31.11 2.57 -14.08
CA GLN A 406 31.38 1.46 -13.18
C GLN A 406 30.10 0.70 -12.85
N VAL A 407 30.18 -0.63 -12.85
CA VAL A 407 29.13 -1.52 -12.36
C VAL A 407 29.13 -1.47 -10.84
N THR A 408 28.06 -0.98 -10.24
CA THR A 408 27.90 -0.84 -8.79
C THR A 408 27.18 -2.03 -8.18
N TRP A 409 26.40 -2.74 -8.99
CA TRP A 409 25.65 -3.91 -8.55
C TRP A 409 25.35 -4.88 -9.70
N VAL A 410 25.35 -6.16 -9.39
CA VAL A 410 24.92 -7.24 -10.28
C VAL A 410 24.01 -8.16 -9.49
N GLY A 411 22.83 -8.44 -10.02
CA GLY A 411 21.88 -9.39 -9.44
C GLY A 411 21.65 -10.57 -10.37
N GLN A 412 21.52 -11.77 -9.82
CA GLN A 412 21.12 -12.96 -10.55
C GLN A 412 19.85 -13.54 -9.95
N SER A 413 18.97 -14.09 -10.79
CA SER A 413 17.88 -14.94 -10.31
C SER A 413 17.33 -15.85 -11.43
N ARG A 414 16.33 -16.68 -11.12
CA ARG A 414 15.73 -17.64 -12.07
C ARG A 414 14.24 -17.43 -12.27
N ALA A 415 13.78 -17.33 -13.52
CA ALA A 415 12.37 -17.23 -13.86
C ALA A 415 11.77 -18.62 -14.12
N ILE A 416 10.51 -18.82 -13.73
CA ILE A 416 9.71 -20.01 -14.04
C ILE A 416 8.46 -19.53 -14.79
N VAL A 417 8.19 -20.14 -15.93
CA VAL A 417 7.08 -19.79 -16.81
C VAL A 417 5.77 -20.40 -16.32
N ARG A 418 4.69 -19.63 -16.44
CA ARG A 418 3.34 -19.95 -16.03
C ARG A 418 2.43 -20.05 -17.25
N ALA A 419 2.48 -21.20 -17.93
CA ALA A 419 1.82 -21.40 -19.22
C ALA A 419 0.28 -21.27 -19.24
N GLY A 420 -0.37 -21.15 -18.07
CA GLY A 420 -1.82 -20.93 -17.96
C GLY A 420 -2.26 -19.47 -18.07
N LEU A 421 -1.32 -18.52 -18.11
CA LEU A 421 -1.59 -17.09 -18.16
C LEU A 421 -1.47 -16.53 -19.58
N PRO A 422 -1.97 -15.31 -19.84
CA PRO A 422 -1.64 -14.60 -21.07
C PRO A 422 -0.13 -14.48 -21.27
N ASP A 423 0.34 -14.54 -22.52
CA ASP A 423 1.77 -14.65 -22.82
C ASP A 423 2.63 -13.55 -22.19
N ASP A 424 2.07 -12.34 -22.07
CA ASP A 424 2.72 -11.16 -21.50
C ASP A 424 2.80 -11.18 -19.96
N GLU A 425 2.03 -12.04 -19.30
CA GLU A 425 1.98 -12.25 -17.85
C GLU A 425 2.54 -13.63 -17.43
N ALA A 426 2.71 -14.54 -18.39
CA ALA A 426 3.18 -15.90 -18.19
C ALA A 426 4.67 -16.02 -17.83
N GLY A 427 5.41 -14.90 -17.84
CA GLY A 427 6.85 -14.90 -17.55
C GLY A 427 7.70 -15.54 -18.65
N TYR A 428 7.18 -15.68 -19.87
CA TYR A 428 7.97 -16.14 -21.02
C TYR A 428 9.08 -15.11 -21.34
N PRO A 429 10.30 -15.55 -21.66
CA PRO A 429 11.31 -14.63 -22.16
C PRO A 429 10.93 -14.18 -23.57
N VAL A 430 11.25 -12.93 -23.90
CA VAL A 430 11.10 -12.40 -25.25
C VAL A 430 12.38 -12.68 -26.03
N ARG A 431 12.23 -13.40 -27.15
CA ARG A 431 13.31 -13.67 -28.09
C ARG A 431 13.25 -12.67 -29.24
N LEU A 432 14.38 -12.03 -29.51
CA LEU A 432 14.61 -11.19 -30.67
C LEU A 432 15.57 -11.94 -31.59
N LEU A 433 15.13 -12.23 -32.81
CA LEU A 433 16.00 -12.87 -33.79
C LEU A 433 17.10 -11.92 -34.28
N LYS A 434 18.21 -12.48 -34.75
CA LYS A 434 19.27 -11.71 -35.40
C LYS A 434 18.67 -10.79 -36.47
N GLY A 435 18.96 -9.49 -36.37
CA GLY A 435 18.48 -8.48 -37.31
C GLY A 435 17.01 -8.10 -37.16
N ALA A 436 16.36 -8.40 -36.02
CA ALA A 436 14.95 -8.08 -35.78
C ALA A 436 14.63 -6.58 -35.70
N ILE A 437 15.61 -5.74 -35.33
CA ILE A 437 15.46 -4.28 -35.15
C ILE A 437 15.99 -3.52 -36.37
N ALA A 438 17.20 -3.85 -36.80
CA ALA A 438 17.84 -3.30 -37.98
C ALA A 438 18.80 -4.33 -38.59
N HIS A 439 19.43 -4.00 -39.72
CA HIS A 439 20.41 -4.90 -40.34
C HIS A 439 21.52 -5.28 -39.35
N ASN A 440 21.62 -6.56 -39.00
CA ASN A 440 22.56 -7.12 -38.02
C ASN A 440 22.40 -6.56 -36.59
N VAL A 441 21.19 -6.10 -36.22
CA VAL A 441 20.83 -5.66 -34.86
C VAL A 441 19.53 -6.36 -34.42
N PRO A 442 19.55 -7.22 -33.38
CA PRO A 442 20.75 -7.72 -32.70
C PRO A 442 21.66 -8.51 -33.66
N TYR A 443 22.96 -8.62 -33.36
CA TYR A 443 23.92 -9.35 -34.23
C TYR A 443 23.81 -10.88 -34.07
N LYS A 444 23.11 -11.33 -33.04
CA LYS A 444 22.72 -12.72 -32.74
C LYS A 444 21.30 -12.75 -32.19
N ASN A 445 20.74 -13.94 -31.97
CA ASN A 445 19.48 -14.02 -31.24
C ASN A 445 19.69 -13.53 -29.81
N MET A 446 18.88 -12.57 -29.38
CA MET A 446 18.89 -11.96 -28.05
C MET A 446 17.68 -12.46 -27.26
N MET A 447 17.84 -12.56 -25.94
CA MET A 447 16.79 -13.02 -25.04
C MET A 447 16.78 -12.17 -23.78
N ILE A 448 15.63 -11.60 -23.46
CA ILE A 448 15.41 -10.69 -22.33
C ILE A 448 14.02 -10.92 -21.75
N THR A 449 13.75 -10.40 -20.55
CA THR A 449 12.40 -10.45 -19.97
C THR A 449 11.45 -9.49 -20.68
N SER A 450 10.14 -9.70 -20.53
CA SER A 450 9.07 -8.97 -21.21
C SER A 450 9.06 -7.46 -20.95
N GLU A 451 9.40 -7.06 -19.72
CA GLU A 451 9.42 -5.66 -19.29
C GLU A 451 10.76 -4.95 -19.54
N HIS A 452 11.78 -5.67 -20.04
CA HIS A 452 13.08 -5.06 -20.30
C HIS A 452 13.00 -4.06 -21.46
N CYS A 453 13.51 -2.84 -21.23
CA CYS A 453 13.39 -1.76 -22.19
C CYS A 453 14.54 -1.75 -23.21
N LEU A 454 14.16 -1.58 -24.48
CA LEU A 454 15.07 -1.21 -25.55
C LEU A 454 15.13 0.31 -25.65
N PHE A 455 16.32 0.84 -25.93
CA PHE A 455 16.50 2.26 -26.21
C PHE A 455 16.36 2.51 -27.72
N LEU A 456 15.27 3.16 -28.10
CA LEU A 456 14.86 3.40 -29.49
C LEU A 456 14.47 4.87 -29.65
N ASP A 457 15.06 5.54 -30.64
CA ASP A 457 14.80 6.95 -30.97
C ASP A 457 14.81 7.90 -29.75
N GLY A 458 15.77 7.68 -28.83
CA GLY A 458 15.97 8.51 -27.65
C GLY A 458 15.09 8.16 -26.44
N ARG A 459 14.36 7.03 -26.48
CA ARG A 459 13.38 6.66 -25.46
C ARG A 459 13.48 5.19 -25.10
N PHE A 460 13.10 4.85 -23.87
CA PHE A 460 12.95 3.47 -23.45
C PHE A 460 11.57 2.93 -23.82
N VAL A 461 11.55 1.73 -24.43
CA VAL A 461 10.33 1.02 -24.82
C VAL A 461 10.40 -0.43 -24.32
N PRO A 462 9.47 -0.90 -23.49
CA PRO A 462 9.42 -2.28 -23.05
C PRO A 462 9.27 -3.24 -24.23
N VAL A 463 10.08 -4.29 -24.27
CA VAL A 463 10.14 -5.15 -25.44
C VAL A 463 8.85 -5.92 -25.71
N ARG A 464 8.03 -6.22 -24.69
CA ARG A 464 6.71 -6.85 -24.88
C ARG A 464 5.82 -6.06 -25.84
N MET A 465 5.96 -4.74 -25.88
CA MET A 465 5.15 -3.88 -26.74
C MET A 465 5.56 -3.95 -28.22
N LEU A 466 6.73 -4.55 -28.49
CA LEU A 466 7.32 -4.73 -29.81
C LEU A 466 7.16 -6.17 -30.33
N VAL A 467 6.47 -7.04 -29.58
CA VAL A 467 6.25 -8.46 -29.92
C VAL A 467 5.37 -8.60 -31.16
N ASN A 468 5.99 -8.78 -32.32
CA ASN A 468 5.30 -8.90 -33.61
C ASN A 468 4.91 -10.35 -33.98
N GLY A 469 5.27 -11.31 -33.12
CA GLY A 469 4.97 -12.74 -33.31
C GLY A 469 5.78 -13.40 -34.43
N ARG A 470 6.78 -12.70 -35.00
CA ARG A 470 7.63 -13.16 -36.10
C ARG A 470 9.11 -13.08 -35.70
N SER A 471 9.71 -11.90 -35.80
CA SER A 471 11.11 -11.67 -35.44
C SER A 471 11.31 -11.34 -33.95
N ILE A 472 10.24 -10.91 -33.27
CA ILE A 472 10.18 -10.62 -31.84
C ILE A 472 8.97 -11.35 -31.26
N PHE A 473 9.20 -12.33 -30.38
CA PHE A 473 8.14 -13.18 -29.85
C PHE A 473 8.46 -13.75 -28.46
N PHE A 474 7.40 -14.05 -27.70
CA PHE A 474 7.51 -14.83 -26.46
C PHE A 474 7.93 -16.27 -26.79
N ASP A 475 9.09 -16.70 -26.28
CA ASP A 475 9.59 -18.04 -26.54
C ASP A 475 8.94 -19.07 -25.61
N LYS A 476 7.83 -19.64 -26.11
CA LYS A 476 7.04 -20.63 -25.37
C LYS A 476 7.69 -22.00 -25.19
N SER A 477 8.85 -22.23 -25.83
CA SER A 477 9.60 -23.48 -25.66
C SER A 477 10.38 -23.52 -24.34
N ILE A 478 10.51 -22.36 -23.67
CA ILE A 478 11.26 -22.21 -22.44
C ILE A 478 10.29 -22.24 -21.26
N ALA A 479 10.52 -23.16 -20.33
CA ALA A 479 9.73 -23.29 -19.10
C ALA A 479 10.40 -22.64 -17.87
N SER A 480 11.71 -22.41 -17.92
CA SER A 480 12.47 -21.68 -16.90
C SER A 480 13.79 -21.17 -17.49
N TYR A 481 14.32 -20.06 -16.99
CA TYR A 481 15.60 -19.50 -17.44
C TYR A 481 16.29 -18.69 -16.33
N ASP A 482 17.63 -18.64 -16.36
CA ASP A 482 18.42 -17.77 -15.50
C ASP A 482 18.51 -16.37 -16.14
N TYR A 483 18.46 -15.35 -15.31
CA TYR A 483 18.57 -13.97 -15.74
C TYR A 483 19.40 -13.12 -14.76
N TYR A 484 19.85 -11.99 -15.26
CA TYR A 484 20.83 -11.11 -14.63
C TYR A 484 20.44 -9.64 -14.78
N HIS A 485 20.81 -8.85 -13.79
CA HIS A 485 20.73 -7.39 -13.80
C HIS A 485 22.13 -6.80 -13.67
N VAL A 486 22.35 -5.68 -14.34
CA VAL A 486 23.58 -4.92 -14.27
C VAL A 486 23.21 -3.48 -13.95
N GLU A 487 23.67 -2.99 -12.81
CA GLU A 487 23.47 -1.61 -12.38
C GLU A 487 24.78 -0.83 -12.43
N THR A 488 24.67 0.43 -12.83
CA THR A 488 25.76 1.40 -12.91
C THR A 488 25.63 2.48 -11.84
N GLU A 489 26.62 3.36 -11.73
CA GLU A 489 26.60 4.50 -10.80
C GLU A 489 25.38 5.41 -10.99
N ASP A 490 24.97 5.62 -12.24
CA ASP A 490 23.70 6.25 -12.63
C ASP A 490 22.91 5.23 -13.48
N HIS A 491 21.59 5.37 -13.58
CA HIS A 491 20.85 4.60 -14.59
C HIS A 491 21.39 4.98 -15.97
N SER A 492 21.64 3.98 -16.83
CA SER A 492 22.38 4.18 -18.08
C SER A 492 21.75 3.45 -19.26
N VAL A 493 21.98 3.96 -20.46
CA VAL A 493 21.77 3.23 -21.71
C VAL A 493 23.01 2.34 -21.95
N ILE A 494 22.84 1.03 -22.01
CA ILE A 494 23.93 0.07 -22.21
C ILE A 494 23.70 -0.74 -23.49
N MET A 495 24.70 -1.47 -23.95
CA MET A 495 24.57 -2.30 -25.16
C MET A 495 24.63 -3.79 -24.84
N ALA A 496 23.60 -4.52 -25.28
CA ALA A 496 23.45 -5.96 -25.13
C ALA A 496 23.19 -6.63 -26.50
N ASP A 497 24.02 -7.60 -26.90
CA ASP A 497 23.92 -8.32 -28.17
C ASP A 497 23.80 -7.40 -29.42
N GLY A 498 24.32 -6.17 -29.32
CA GLY A 498 24.30 -5.13 -30.36
C GLY A 498 23.09 -4.20 -30.32
N VAL A 499 22.20 -4.34 -29.34
CA VAL A 499 21.01 -3.50 -29.14
C VAL A 499 21.26 -2.58 -27.94
N LEU A 500 20.88 -1.31 -28.05
CA LEU A 500 20.87 -0.40 -26.91
C LEU A 500 19.66 -0.70 -26.01
N THR A 501 19.91 -0.85 -24.72
CA THR A 501 18.92 -1.21 -23.70
C THR A 501 19.15 -0.40 -22.42
N GLU A 502 18.26 -0.55 -21.45
CA GLU A 502 18.48 0.00 -20.12
C GLU A 502 19.48 -0.81 -19.29
N SER A 503 20.18 -0.15 -18.35
CA SER A 503 20.75 -0.80 -17.18
C SER A 503 19.67 -0.99 -16.11
N TYR A 504 19.98 -1.63 -14.98
CA TYR A 504 19.00 -1.78 -13.92
C TYR A 504 18.69 -0.42 -13.26
N LEU A 505 17.43 0.01 -13.32
CA LEU A 505 16.93 1.14 -12.54
C LEU A 505 16.48 0.63 -11.16
N ASP A 506 17.19 1.05 -10.12
CA ASP A 506 16.87 0.63 -8.75
C ASP A 506 15.65 1.36 -8.18
N THR A 507 14.48 0.86 -8.53
CA THR A 507 13.18 1.33 -8.06
C THR A 507 12.78 0.78 -6.69
N GLY A 508 13.66 0.04 -6.00
CA GLY A 508 13.33 -0.59 -4.71
C GLY A 508 13.56 -2.09 -4.62
N ASN A 509 13.81 -2.77 -5.74
CA ASN A 509 13.66 -4.22 -5.83
C ASN A 509 14.97 -5.02 -5.68
N ARG A 510 16.11 -4.37 -5.34
CA ARG A 510 17.44 -5.03 -5.28
C ARG A 510 17.51 -6.27 -4.39
N LEU A 511 16.70 -6.31 -3.33
CA LEU A 511 16.72 -7.39 -2.34
C LEU A 511 16.11 -8.71 -2.85
N ALA A 512 15.52 -8.72 -4.05
CA ALA A 512 14.94 -9.92 -4.66
C ALA A 512 15.93 -10.78 -5.47
N PHE A 513 17.22 -10.44 -5.47
CA PHE A 513 18.23 -11.06 -6.33
C PHE A 513 19.46 -11.51 -5.55
N ASP A 514 20.04 -12.65 -5.95
CA ASP A 514 21.28 -13.17 -5.38
C ASP A 514 22.48 -12.38 -5.90
N GLN A 515 23.45 -12.08 -5.03
CA GLN A 515 24.74 -11.49 -5.40
C GLN A 515 25.83 -12.56 -5.38
N SER A 516 26.51 -12.80 -6.51
CA SER A 516 27.68 -13.68 -6.56
C SER A 516 28.98 -12.88 -6.39
N GLY A 517 29.57 -12.88 -5.19
CA GLY A 517 30.89 -12.29 -4.93
C GLY A 517 31.33 -12.37 -3.46
N PRO A 518 32.64 -12.26 -3.15
CA PRO A 518 33.18 -12.33 -1.78
C PRO A 518 32.90 -11.07 -0.92
N VAL A 519 32.28 -10.03 -1.49
CA VAL A 519 31.93 -8.77 -0.82
C VAL A 519 30.44 -8.52 -0.99
N VAL A 520 29.68 -8.62 0.10
CA VAL A 520 28.27 -8.18 0.16
C VAL A 520 28.28 -6.66 0.33
N SER A 521 27.97 -5.92 -0.74
CA SER A 521 27.73 -4.48 -0.63
C SER A 521 26.35 -4.26 -0.02
N ILE A 522 26.29 -3.85 1.26
CA ILE A 522 25.07 -3.39 1.94
C ILE A 522 24.82 -1.94 1.53
N GLY A 523 24.57 -1.71 0.23
CA GLY A 523 24.11 -0.43 -0.28
C GLY A 523 22.62 -0.25 0.04
N ARG A 524 22.20 0.96 0.46
CA ARG A 524 20.78 1.30 0.55
C ARG A 524 20.16 1.21 -0.86
N SER A 525 18.99 0.58 -0.97
CA SER A 525 18.14 0.76 -2.15
C SER A 525 17.91 2.26 -2.38
N ARG A 526 18.03 2.70 -3.63
CA ARG A 526 17.92 4.10 -4.05
C ARG A 526 16.48 4.54 -4.27
N ASN A 527 15.54 3.59 -4.44
CA ASN A 527 14.12 3.85 -4.68
C ASN A 527 13.88 4.93 -5.77
N LEU A 528 14.61 4.82 -6.87
CA LEU A 528 14.57 5.75 -8.00
C LEU A 528 13.21 5.68 -8.72
N THR A 529 12.85 6.75 -9.42
CA THR A 529 11.72 6.74 -10.38
C THR A 529 12.24 6.86 -11.81
N TRP A 530 11.35 6.75 -12.80
CA TRP A 530 11.71 7.02 -14.19
C TRP A 530 12.16 8.46 -14.45
N ASP A 531 11.96 9.38 -13.51
CA ASP A 531 12.51 10.74 -13.60
C ASP A 531 14.04 10.75 -13.39
N ASP A 532 14.59 9.70 -12.77
CA ASP A 532 16.03 9.49 -12.57
C ASP A 532 16.67 8.64 -13.68
N ALA A 533 15.89 8.22 -14.69
CA ALA A 533 16.37 7.35 -15.75
C ALA A 533 17.21 8.10 -16.80
N ALA A 534 18.17 7.40 -17.43
CA ALA A 534 18.99 7.94 -18.53
C ALA A 534 18.18 8.52 -19.71
N ALA A 535 16.95 8.03 -19.90
CA ALA A 535 16.04 8.47 -20.94
C ALA A 535 14.59 8.25 -20.48
N PRO A 536 13.63 9.00 -21.04
CA PRO A 536 12.23 8.82 -20.68
C PRO A 536 11.68 7.49 -21.19
N LEU A 537 10.87 6.82 -20.37
CA LEU A 537 10.01 5.72 -20.78
C LEU A 537 8.86 6.27 -21.65
N ASP A 538 8.62 5.66 -22.81
CA ASP A 538 7.48 6.03 -23.67
C ASP A 538 6.72 4.80 -24.14
N VAL A 539 5.59 4.57 -23.49
CA VAL A 539 4.62 3.52 -23.79
C VAL A 539 3.43 4.05 -24.59
N SER A 540 3.52 5.29 -25.10
CA SER A 540 2.42 5.87 -25.87
C SER A 540 2.26 5.17 -27.21
N ARG A 541 1.02 4.82 -27.56
CA ARG A 541 0.71 4.18 -28.85
C ARG A 541 1.27 4.96 -30.04
N HIS A 542 1.23 6.29 -30.00
CA HIS A 542 1.71 7.15 -31.08
C HIS A 542 3.21 6.95 -31.35
N PHE A 543 3.99 6.68 -30.31
CA PHE A 543 5.42 6.43 -30.41
C PHE A 543 5.74 4.96 -30.72
N VAL A 544 5.09 4.02 -30.03
CA VAL A 544 5.43 2.58 -30.11
C VAL A 544 4.85 1.91 -31.35
N GLU A 545 3.65 2.28 -31.82
CA GLU A 545 3.05 1.64 -33.00
C GLU A 545 3.91 1.80 -34.26
N PRO A 546 4.45 2.99 -34.61
CA PRO A 546 5.38 3.12 -35.74
C PRO A 546 6.61 2.22 -35.66
N LEU A 547 7.24 2.08 -34.48
CA LEU A 547 8.38 1.19 -34.26
C LEU A 547 7.98 -0.27 -34.50
N PHE A 548 6.88 -0.71 -33.89
CA PHE A 548 6.32 -2.04 -34.09
C PHE A 548 6.09 -2.34 -35.57
N ARG A 549 5.45 -1.41 -36.32
CA ARG A 549 5.16 -1.57 -37.75
C ARG A 549 6.44 -1.63 -38.59
N SER A 550 7.47 -0.87 -38.21
CA SER A 550 8.78 -0.91 -38.85
C SER A 550 9.44 -2.29 -38.69
N PHE A 551 9.49 -2.82 -37.46
CA PHE A 551 10.08 -4.13 -37.18
C PHE A 551 9.28 -5.27 -37.80
N GLN A 552 7.95 -5.16 -37.82
CA GLN A 552 7.09 -6.09 -38.57
C GLN A 552 7.41 -6.04 -40.07
N SER A 553 7.54 -4.86 -40.66
CA SER A 553 7.91 -4.70 -42.08
C SER A 553 9.32 -5.22 -42.40
N LEU A 554 10.23 -5.22 -41.43
CA LEU A 554 11.56 -5.83 -41.57
C LEU A 554 11.45 -7.36 -41.51
N ALA A 555 10.68 -7.89 -40.57
CA ALA A 555 10.40 -9.31 -40.44
C ALA A 555 9.78 -9.89 -41.72
N ASP A 556 8.91 -9.14 -42.40
CA ASP A 556 8.19 -9.60 -43.59
C ASP A 556 9.07 -9.77 -44.83
N ARG A 557 10.26 -9.16 -44.84
CA ARG A 557 11.25 -9.29 -45.92
C ARG A 557 12.08 -10.56 -45.80
N VAL A 558 11.98 -11.27 -44.68
CA VAL A 558 12.69 -12.51 -44.39
C VAL A 558 11.65 -13.58 -44.07
N GLU A 559 11.76 -14.75 -44.66
CA GLU A 559 10.80 -15.82 -44.41
C GLU A 559 10.98 -16.33 -42.96
N HIS A 560 10.04 -15.96 -42.09
CA HIS A 560 10.02 -16.39 -40.69
C HIS A 560 8.94 -17.46 -40.47
N ALA A 561 9.27 -18.49 -39.70
CA ALA A 561 8.30 -19.49 -39.27
C ALA A 561 7.32 -18.87 -38.26
N GLY A 562 6.02 -19.03 -38.49
CA GLY A 562 4.96 -18.58 -37.58
C GLY A 562 4.34 -17.24 -37.97
N ARG A 563 3.31 -17.29 -38.82
CA ARG A 563 2.37 -16.17 -38.95
C ARG A 563 1.30 -16.36 -37.87
N SER A 564 1.23 -15.49 -36.86
CA SER A 564 0.03 -15.42 -36.02
C SER A 564 -1.11 -14.83 -36.86
N GLN A 565 -2.29 -15.45 -36.76
CA GLN A 565 -3.50 -14.94 -37.40
C GLN A 565 -4.03 -13.76 -36.57
N ALA A 566 -4.48 -12.70 -37.24
CA ALA A 566 -5.09 -11.57 -36.55
C ALA A 566 -6.30 -12.04 -35.73
N PRO A 567 -6.48 -11.53 -34.49
CA PRO A 567 -7.61 -11.91 -33.66
C PRO A 567 -8.93 -11.55 -34.35
N ILE A 568 -9.93 -12.41 -34.18
CA ILE A 568 -11.30 -12.13 -34.64
C ILE A 568 -11.96 -11.26 -33.57
N LEU A 569 -12.39 -10.06 -33.97
CA LEU A 569 -12.97 -9.07 -33.06
C LEU A 569 -14.49 -8.99 -33.20
N THR A 570 -15.16 -8.62 -32.11
CA THR A 570 -16.57 -8.20 -32.07
C THR A 570 -16.69 -6.82 -31.45
N TYR A 571 -17.73 -6.07 -31.85
CA TYR A 571 -18.07 -4.75 -31.32
C TYR A 571 -19.37 -4.77 -30.50
N GLU A 572 -19.95 -5.96 -30.28
CA GLU A 572 -21.12 -6.10 -29.44
C GLU A 572 -20.72 -6.06 -27.96
N ASP A 573 -21.30 -5.14 -27.19
CA ASP A 573 -21.02 -4.97 -25.76
C ASP A 573 -21.63 -6.06 -24.86
N GLY A 574 -22.65 -6.79 -25.32
CA GLY A 574 -23.34 -7.81 -24.53
C GLY A 574 -23.97 -7.27 -23.22
N LEU A 575 -24.23 -5.97 -23.13
CA LEU A 575 -24.59 -5.28 -21.89
C LEU A 575 -25.92 -5.77 -21.31
N ARG A 576 -25.88 -6.19 -20.05
CA ARG A 576 -27.02 -6.69 -19.27
C ARG A 576 -26.82 -6.41 -17.78
N LEU A 577 -27.89 -6.41 -17.00
CA LEU A 577 -27.80 -6.36 -15.54
C LEU A 577 -28.18 -7.72 -14.95
N VAL A 578 -27.58 -8.07 -13.82
CA VAL A 578 -27.99 -9.23 -13.01
C VAL A 578 -28.29 -8.77 -11.60
N THR A 579 -29.46 -9.13 -11.07
CA THR A 579 -29.84 -8.79 -9.69
C THR A 579 -29.09 -9.64 -8.68
N GLU A 580 -29.12 -9.24 -7.40
CA GLU A 580 -28.57 -10.05 -6.30
C GLU A 580 -29.19 -11.46 -6.20
N ALA A 581 -30.43 -11.63 -6.66
CA ALA A 581 -31.11 -12.92 -6.76
C ALA A 581 -30.76 -13.69 -8.05
N GLY A 582 -29.83 -13.19 -8.86
CA GLY A 582 -29.39 -13.83 -10.09
C GLY A 582 -30.31 -13.61 -11.31
N HIS A 583 -31.34 -12.78 -11.20
CA HIS A 583 -32.23 -12.55 -12.34
C HIS A 583 -31.56 -11.63 -13.36
N MET A 584 -31.53 -12.05 -14.63
CA MET A 584 -31.00 -11.26 -15.72
C MET A 584 -32.02 -10.23 -16.20
N LEU A 585 -31.58 -8.98 -16.33
CA LEU A 585 -32.37 -7.86 -16.85
C LEU A 585 -31.73 -7.40 -18.17
N HIS A 586 -32.51 -7.43 -19.23
CA HIS A 586 -32.10 -6.95 -20.54
C HIS A 586 -32.40 -5.46 -20.71
N PRO A 587 -31.62 -4.75 -21.56
CA PRO A 587 -31.95 -3.38 -21.93
C PRO A 587 -33.37 -3.26 -22.47
N ILE A 588 -34.17 -2.34 -21.94
CA ILE A 588 -35.52 -2.04 -22.45
C ILE A 588 -35.50 -0.98 -23.56
N ARG A 589 -34.44 -0.16 -23.59
CA ARG A 589 -34.23 0.89 -24.60
C ARG A 589 -32.75 1.26 -24.65
N ARG A 590 -32.23 1.52 -25.85
CA ARG A 590 -30.94 2.17 -26.10
C ARG A 590 -31.21 3.47 -26.85
N ALA A 591 -30.67 4.59 -26.39
CA ALA A 591 -30.81 5.89 -27.03
C ALA A 591 -29.54 6.71 -26.80
N GLU A 592 -28.90 7.16 -27.89
CA GLU A 592 -27.62 7.88 -27.87
C GLU A 592 -26.57 7.13 -27.03
N ASP A 593 -26.13 7.73 -25.93
CA ASP A 593 -25.15 7.20 -24.99
C ASP A 593 -25.80 6.53 -23.76
N ARG A 594 -27.13 6.38 -23.71
CA ARG A 594 -27.85 5.83 -22.56
C ARG A 594 -28.50 4.50 -22.84
N VAL A 595 -28.30 3.56 -21.92
CA VAL A 595 -28.96 2.26 -21.89
C VAL A 595 -29.90 2.19 -20.70
N MET A 596 -31.17 1.90 -20.96
CA MET A 596 -32.22 1.87 -19.95
C MET A 596 -32.58 0.45 -19.54
N PHE A 597 -32.75 0.24 -18.24
CA PHE A 597 -33.16 -1.03 -17.63
C PHE A 597 -34.36 -0.82 -16.72
N LYS A 598 -35.31 -1.74 -16.78
CA LYS A 598 -36.39 -1.83 -15.79
C LYS A 598 -35.88 -2.57 -14.56
N ILE A 599 -35.89 -1.94 -13.39
CA ILE A 599 -35.46 -2.55 -12.14
C ILE A 599 -36.68 -2.93 -11.30
N PRO A 600 -36.88 -4.23 -11.02
CA PRO A 600 -37.99 -4.68 -10.19
C PRO A 600 -37.94 -4.13 -8.75
N PRO A 601 -39.10 -4.12 -8.04
CA PRO A 601 -39.14 -3.91 -6.60
C PRO A 601 -38.24 -4.91 -5.87
N GLY A 602 -37.73 -4.55 -4.69
CA GLY A 602 -36.90 -5.43 -3.87
C GLY A 602 -35.40 -5.44 -4.20
N VAL A 603 -35.00 -5.05 -5.41
CA VAL A 603 -33.59 -5.12 -5.85
C VAL A 603 -32.76 -4.01 -5.20
N ARG A 604 -31.74 -4.40 -4.41
CA ARG A 604 -30.85 -3.45 -3.70
C ARG A 604 -29.54 -3.17 -4.43
N SER A 605 -29.10 -4.12 -5.25
CA SER A 605 -27.88 -4.02 -6.05
C SER A 605 -28.05 -4.76 -7.37
N VAL A 606 -27.27 -4.36 -8.38
CA VAL A 606 -27.13 -5.10 -9.63
C VAL A 606 -25.66 -5.27 -9.97
N ARG A 607 -25.34 -6.31 -10.74
CA ARG A 607 -24.08 -6.43 -11.47
C ARG A 607 -24.27 -6.02 -12.92
N ILE A 608 -23.43 -5.11 -13.41
CA ILE A 608 -23.33 -4.72 -14.81
C ILE A 608 -22.44 -5.75 -15.51
N LEU A 609 -22.99 -6.50 -16.44
CA LEU A 609 -22.26 -7.49 -17.24
C LEU A 609 -22.09 -7.01 -18.68
N SER A 610 -20.91 -7.19 -19.24
CA SER A 610 -20.59 -6.91 -20.65
C SER A 610 -19.51 -7.86 -21.15
N ASN A 611 -19.31 -7.94 -22.48
CA ASN A 611 -18.07 -8.47 -23.03
C ASN A 611 -16.91 -7.57 -22.54
N ALA A 612 -15.74 -8.16 -22.33
CA ALA A 612 -14.57 -7.43 -21.88
C ALA A 612 -13.29 -8.09 -22.41
N SER A 613 -12.33 -7.28 -22.81
CA SER A 613 -11.02 -7.73 -23.30
C SER A 613 -9.97 -6.69 -22.93
N ARG A 614 -8.68 -7.05 -23.01
CA ARG A 614 -7.59 -6.08 -22.81
C ARG A 614 -7.36 -5.29 -24.10
N PRO A 615 -7.20 -3.96 -24.06
CA PRO A 615 -6.78 -3.18 -25.22
C PRO A 615 -5.55 -3.74 -25.93
N TYR A 616 -4.59 -4.25 -25.15
CA TYR A 616 -3.43 -5.02 -25.63
C TYR A 616 -3.82 -6.14 -26.62
N ASP A 617 -4.83 -6.96 -26.30
CA ASP A 617 -5.22 -8.13 -27.11
C ASP A 617 -5.98 -7.76 -28.38
N VAL A 618 -6.75 -6.67 -28.33
CA VAL A 618 -7.70 -6.31 -29.40
C VAL A 618 -7.20 -5.21 -30.34
N ILE A 619 -6.29 -4.35 -29.87
CA ILE A 619 -5.64 -3.31 -30.68
C ILE A 619 -4.26 -3.79 -31.12
N GLY A 620 -3.48 -4.36 -30.20
CA GLY A 620 -2.15 -4.89 -30.44
C GLY A 620 -1.17 -4.58 -29.30
N PRO A 621 0.00 -5.23 -29.31
CA PRO A 621 0.96 -5.18 -28.19
C PRO A 621 1.56 -3.80 -27.95
N PHE A 622 1.54 -2.93 -28.96
CA PHE A 622 1.97 -1.52 -28.86
C PHE A 622 0.99 -0.63 -28.06
N VAL A 623 -0.01 -1.21 -27.39
CA VAL A 623 -0.89 -0.56 -26.42
C VAL A 623 -0.59 -1.11 -25.03
N ASP A 624 -0.23 -0.22 -24.11
CA ASP A 624 0.23 -0.60 -22.76
C ASP A 624 -0.91 -0.95 -21.78
N ASP A 625 -2.14 -0.55 -22.11
CA ASP A 625 -3.30 -0.81 -21.27
C ASP A 625 -3.67 -2.31 -21.30
N ARG A 626 -3.24 -3.01 -20.25
CA ARG A 626 -3.51 -4.44 -20.00
C ARG A 626 -4.76 -4.68 -19.14
N ARG A 627 -5.52 -3.64 -18.79
CA ARG A 627 -6.74 -3.81 -17.98
C ARG A 627 -7.80 -4.54 -18.79
N ILE A 628 -8.55 -5.42 -18.14
CA ILE A 628 -9.79 -5.97 -18.71
C ILE A 628 -10.84 -4.85 -18.72
N LEU A 629 -11.23 -4.39 -19.90
CA LEU A 629 -12.18 -3.29 -20.07
C LEU A 629 -13.49 -3.80 -20.69
N GLY A 630 -14.58 -3.64 -19.95
CA GLY A 630 -15.94 -3.93 -20.41
C GLY A 630 -16.56 -2.72 -21.10
N VAL A 631 -17.43 -2.00 -20.38
CA VAL A 631 -18.00 -0.70 -20.78
C VAL A 631 -17.53 0.44 -19.87
N LEU A 632 -17.36 1.64 -20.45
CA LEU A 632 -17.02 2.88 -19.74
C LEU A 632 -18.31 3.58 -19.29
N VAL A 633 -18.58 3.57 -17.99
CA VAL A 633 -19.83 4.09 -17.43
C VAL A 633 -19.61 5.49 -16.88
N GLY A 634 -20.49 6.42 -17.26
CA GLY A 634 -20.55 7.78 -16.73
C GLY A 634 -21.74 7.98 -15.79
N ASN A 635 -22.57 8.99 -16.08
CA ASN A 635 -23.71 9.32 -15.23
C ASN A 635 -24.76 8.19 -15.16
N ILE A 636 -25.13 7.80 -13.94
CA ILE A 636 -26.19 6.81 -13.70
C ILE A 636 -27.37 7.50 -13.00
N LYS A 637 -28.57 7.38 -13.56
CA LYS A 637 -29.80 7.91 -12.97
C LYS A 637 -30.83 6.80 -12.77
N ILE A 638 -31.55 6.88 -11.66
CA ILE A 638 -32.72 6.07 -11.36
C ILE A 638 -33.94 6.99 -11.32
N PHE A 639 -34.99 6.58 -12.04
CA PHE A 639 -36.28 7.24 -12.08
C PHE A 639 -37.32 6.38 -11.37
N GLU A 640 -37.90 6.91 -10.31
CA GLU A 640 -39.04 6.35 -9.56
C GLU A 640 -40.21 7.36 -9.60
N SER A 641 -41.42 6.93 -9.25
CA SER A 641 -42.67 7.68 -9.51
C SER A 641 -42.64 9.17 -9.12
N GLU A 642 -41.95 9.53 -8.04
CA GLU A 642 -41.87 10.90 -7.51
C GLU A 642 -40.40 11.39 -7.34
N THR A 643 -39.39 10.61 -7.74
CA THR A 643 -38.00 10.92 -7.38
C THR A 643 -37.02 10.47 -8.48
N THR A 644 -36.07 11.35 -8.79
CA THR A 644 -34.92 11.03 -9.64
C THR A 644 -33.65 11.06 -8.80
N THR A 645 -32.96 9.94 -8.71
CA THR A 645 -31.73 9.79 -7.91
C THR A 645 -30.55 9.59 -8.85
N THR A 646 -29.48 10.36 -8.64
CA THR A 646 -28.21 10.15 -9.34
C THR A 646 -27.34 9.23 -8.49
N LEU A 647 -26.84 8.14 -9.07
CA LEU A 647 -25.93 7.24 -8.39
C LEU A 647 -24.48 7.64 -8.69
N ILE A 648 -23.74 7.91 -7.63
CA ILE A 648 -22.33 8.31 -7.68
C ILE A 648 -21.41 7.34 -6.93
N SER A 649 -21.95 6.23 -6.38
CA SER A 649 -21.19 5.23 -5.63
C SER A 649 -20.00 4.70 -6.44
N HIS A 650 -20.21 4.36 -7.71
CA HIS A 650 -19.14 3.92 -8.61
C HIS A 650 -18.01 4.95 -8.80
N LEU A 651 -18.22 6.24 -8.53
CA LEU A 651 -17.19 7.28 -8.64
C LEU A 651 -16.46 7.58 -7.33
N HIS A 652 -17.02 7.23 -6.17
CA HIS A 652 -16.46 7.58 -4.84
C HIS A 652 -15.98 6.37 -4.03
N ASP A 653 -16.58 5.21 -4.25
CA ASP A 653 -16.20 3.98 -3.56
C ASP A 653 -15.05 3.31 -4.33
N THR A 654 -13.82 3.47 -3.85
CA THR A 654 -12.62 2.92 -4.50
C THR A 654 -12.60 1.40 -4.48
N ASP A 655 -13.25 0.78 -3.48
CA ASP A 655 -13.19 -0.67 -3.23
C ASP A 655 -14.34 -1.45 -3.89
N LEU A 656 -15.09 -0.79 -4.79
CA LEU A 656 -16.28 -1.36 -5.40
C LEU A 656 -15.93 -2.51 -6.38
N PRO A 657 -16.39 -3.76 -6.14
CA PRO A 657 -15.95 -4.91 -6.94
C PRO A 657 -16.29 -4.81 -8.43
N GLY A 658 -15.31 -5.11 -9.28
CA GLY A 658 -15.46 -5.20 -10.72
C GLY A 658 -15.38 -3.88 -11.48
N TRP A 659 -14.93 -2.81 -10.81
CA TRP A 659 -14.64 -1.52 -11.42
C TRP A 659 -13.12 -1.25 -11.45
N ASN A 660 -12.64 -0.65 -12.55
CA ASN A 660 -11.25 -0.19 -12.70
C ASN A 660 -11.03 1.16 -11.99
N ASN A 661 -9.99 1.94 -12.27
CA ASN A 661 -9.83 3.29 -11.70
C ASN A 661 -10.82 4.30 -12.30
N VAL A 662 -11.14 5.37 -11.55
CA VAL A 662 -11.98 6.49 -12.03
C VAL A 662 -11.19 7.31 -13.05
N GLU A 663 -11.79 7.52 -14.22
CA GLU A 663 -11.24 8.25 -15.36
C GLU A 663 -11.85 9.67 -15.40
N ASN A 664 -11.00 10.70 -15.50
CA ASN A 664 -11.40 12.12 -15.61
C ASN A 664 -12.39 12.59 -14.51
N GLY A 665 -12.44 11.91 -13.37
CA GLY A 665 -13.31 12.23 -12.22
C GLY A 665 -14.82 12.03 -12.44
N ALA A 666 -15.24 11.51 -13.60
CA ALA A 666 -16.66 11.48 -13.98
C ALA A 666 -17.13 10.16 -14.59
N MET A 667 -16.22 9.22 -14.86
CA MET A 667 -16.54 7.95 -15.49
C MET A 667 -15.58 6.85 -15.03
N ARG A 668 -15.97 5.59 -15.19
CA ARG A 668 -15.20 4.44 -14.70
C ARG A 668 -15.45 3.21 -15.58
N TRP A 669 -14.38 2.53 -15.97
CA TRP A 669 -14.50 1.27 -16.71
C TRP A 669 -14.94 0.12 -15.81
N THR A 670 -15.89 -0.68 -16.28
CA THR A 670 -16.15 -2.02 -15.72
C THR A 670 -15.08 -3.01 -16.19
N ASN A 671 -14.88 -4.12 -15.48
CA ASN A 671 -14.01 -5.23 -15.91
C ASN A 671 -14.79 -6.38 -16.60
N GLY A 672 -15.97 -6.07 -17.15
CA GLY A 672 -16.92 -7.06 -17.68
C GLY A 672 -17.95 -7.54 -16.66
N SER A 673 -17.74 -7.33 -15.36
CA SER A 673 -18.69 -7.70 -14.31
C SER A 673 -18.57 -6.80 -13.08
N ALA A 674 -19.33 -5.70 -13.03
CA ALA A 674 -19.18 -4.65 -12.01
C ALA A 674 -20.38 -4.52 -11.06
N LEU A 675 -20.15 -4.49 -9.74
CA LEU A 675 -21.21 -4.33 -8.74
C LEU A 675 -21.66 -2.88 -8.63
N LEU A 676 -22.96 -2.61 -8.68
CA LEU A 676 -23.53 -1.28 -8.49
C LEU A 676 -24.61 -1.31 -7.39
N PRO A 677 -24.30 -0.76 -6.21
CA PRO A 677 -25.28 -0.54 -5.15
C PRO A 677 -26.29 0.53 -5.57
N LEU A 678 -27.57 0.27 -5.32
CA LEU A 678 -28.67 1.15 -5.72
C LEU A 678 -29.26 1.92 -4.53
N CYS A 679 -28.45 2.14 -3.50
CA CYS A 679 -28.81 2.71 -2.19
C CYS A 679 -29.86 3.83 -2.28
N SER A 680 -30.73 3.95 -1.26
CA SER A 680 -31.77 4.98 -1.10
C SER A 680 -33.06 4.87 -1.94
N ARG A 681 -33.36 3.72 -2.57
CA ARG A 681 -34.66 3.49 -3.21
C ARG A 681 -35.76 3.05 -2.24
N SER A 682 -37.02 3.27 -2.63
CA SER A 682 -38.15 2.58 -1.99
C SER A 682 -38.19 1.12 -2.46
N VAL A 683 -38.13 0.18 -1.52
CA VAL A 683 -38.08 -1.27 -1.82
C VAL A 683 -39.39 -1.77 -2.49
N SER A 684 -40.47 -0.99 -2.46
CA SER A 684 -41.79 -1.35 -2.96
C SER A 684 -42.10 -0.89 -4.39
N SER A 685 -41.29 -0.02 -5.01
CA SER A 685 -41.55 0.53 -6.35
C SER A 685 -40.68 -0.10 -7.45
N THR A 686 -41.21 -0.14 -8.67
CA THR A 686 -40.42 -0.42 -9.87
C THR A 686 -39.72 0.86 -10.30
N ALA A 687 -38.47 0.76 -10.75
CA ALA A 687 -37.69 1.90 -11.23
C ALA A 687 -37.20 1.71 -12.67
N ILE A 688 -36.88 2.81 -13.34
CA ILE A 688 -36.09 2.80 -14.59
C ILE A 688 -34.69 3.31 -14.26
N MET A 689 -33.66 2.52 -14.58
CA MET A 689 -32.27 2.97 -14.48
C MET A 689 -31.75 3.33 -15.87
N ALA A 690 -31.15 4.50 -16.03
CA ALA A 690 -30.42 4.89 -17.22
C ALA A 690 -28.92 4.93 -16.90
N LEU A 691 -28.15 4.05 -17.57
CA LEU A 691 -26.69 4.03 -17.53
C LEU A 691 -26.15 4.77 -18.75
N GLN A 692 -25.29 5.76 -18.53
CA GLN A 692 -24.53 6.40 -19.60
C GLN A 692 -23.29 5.57 -19.95
N ILE A 693 -23.14 5.17 -21.21
CA ILE A 693 -22.02 4.41 -21.75
C ILE A 693 -21.25 5.30 -22.71
N HIS A 694 -20.03 5.69 -22.32
CA HIS A 694 -19.17 6.56 -23.12
C HIS A 694 -18.37 5.80 -24.19
N SER A 695 -18.00 4.55 -23.89
CA SER A 695 -17.19 3.72 -24.78
C SER A 695 -17.40 2.24 -24.48
N ALA A 696 -17.25 1.41 -25.52
CA ALA A 696 -17.35 -0.04 -25.47
C ALA A 696 -16.56 -0.65 -26.64
N GLY A 697 -15.86 -1.75 -26.38
CA GLY A 697 -15.15 -2.55 -27.36
C GLY A 697 -13.93 -1.86 -28.00
N PRO A 698 -13.26 -2.53 -28.97
CA PRO A 698 -13.54 -3.89 -29.45
C PRO A 698 -13.26 -4.99 -28.42
N TYR A 699 -13.79 -6.18 -28.67
CA TYR A 699 -13.61 -7.38 -27.83
C TYR A 699 -13.15 -8.57 -28.67
N LEU A 700 -12.46 -9.54 -28.07
CA LEU A 700 -12.18 -10.82 -28.71
C LEU A 700 -13.47 -11.62 -28.90
N ALA A 701 -13.70 -12.15 -30.10
CA ALA A 701 -14.87 -12.97 -30.39
C ALA A 701 -14.89 -14.29 -29.59
N SER A 702 -13.72 -14.83 -29.22
CA SER A 702 -13.58 -16.00 -28.34
C SER A 702 -14.17 -15.78 -26.96
N ASP A 703 -14.14 -14.53 -26.49
CA ASP A 703 -14.53 -14.14 -25.14
C ASP A 703 -15.99 -13.67 -25.11
N SER A 704 -16.62 -13.59 -26.29
CA SER A 704 -18.00 -13.14 -26.44
C SER A 704 -19.00 -14.20 -25.95
N TRP A 705 -19.91 -13.76 -25.09
CA TRP A 705 -20.84 -14.63 -24.36
C TRP A 705 -21.84 -15.35 -25.29
N SER A 706 -21.85 -16.69 -25.30
CA SER A 706 -22.72 -17.52 -26.17
C SER A 706 -24.04 -18.01 -25.52
N GLY A 707 -24.31 -17.66 -24.25
CA GLY A 707 -25.61 -17.86 -23.61
C GLY A 707 -25.68 -18.87 -22.45
N THR A 708 -26.54 -18.52 -21.48
CA THR A 708 -26.93 -19.20 -20.21
C THR A 708 -25.90 -19.18 -19.08
N VAL A 709 -26.11 -18.32 -18.08
CA VAL A 709 -25.47 -18.46 -16.76
C VAL A 709 -26.47 -19.18 -15.84
N ALA A 710 -26.16 -20.41 -15.46
CA ALA A 710 -26.69 -20.96 -14.23
C ALA A 710 -25.97 -20.25 -13.09
N LEU A 711 -26.68 -19.41 -12.32
CA LEU A 711 -26.13 -18.98 -11.04
C LEU A 711 -26.13 -20.20 -10.14
N GLN A 712 -24.95 -20.72 -9.83
CA GLN A 712 -24.79 -21.52 -8.63
C GLN A 712 -24.94 -20.59 -7.43
N VAL A 713 -26.19 -20.36 -7.02
CA VAL A 713 -26.50 -20.04 -5.64
C VAL A 713 -26.49 -21.38 -4.92
N ASN A 714 -25.45 -21.66 -4.13
CA ASN A 714 -25.50 -22.77 -3.18
C ASN A 714 -25.64 -22.19 -1.76
N PRO A 715 -26.80 -22.35 -1.09
CA PRO A 715 -27.05 -21.67 0.19
C PRO A 715 -26.31 -22.27 1.39
N ASP A 716 -25.70 -23.46 1.27
CA ASP A 716 -25.10 -24.16 2.41
C ASP A 716 -23.89 -25.02 1.97
N ARG A 717 -22.84 -25.06 2.82
CA ARG A 717 -21.52 -25.76 2.75
C ARG A 717 -20.36 -24.83 2.36
N TRP A 718 -19.45 -24.39 3.24
CA TRP A 718 -18.62 -25.13 4.22
C TRP A 718 -17.95 -26.39 3.62
N ASP A 719 -16.71 -26.16 3.19
CA ASP A 719 -15.55 -27.04 3.10
C ASP A 719 -15.45 -28.12 1.99
N ARG A 720 -14.25 -28.11 1.38
CA ARG A 720 -13.51 -29.08 0.54
C ARG A 720 -13.92 -29.33 -0.92
N ARG A 721 -12.97 -28.89 -1.78
CA ARG A 721 -12.41 -29.51 -3.00
C ARG A 721 -13.10 -29.26 -4.34
N THR A 722 -12.39 -28.44 -5.14
CA THR A 722 -11.98 -28.61 -6.56
C THR A 722 -13.10 -28.75 -7.62
N VAL A 723 -13.05 -28.29 -8.87
CA VAL A 723 -12.06 -27.89 -9.92
C VAL A 723 -12.93 -27.07 -10.93
N VAL A 724 -12.51 -26.11 -11.76
CA VAL A 724 -11.31 -25.82 -12.55
C VAL A 724 -11.20 -24.31 -12.72
#